data_AF-A0A1U7LLH0-F1
#
_entry.id   AF-A0A1U7LLH0-F1
#
_cell.length_a   1.000
_cell.length_b   1.000
_cell.length_c   1.000
_cell.angle_alpha   90.00
_cell.angle_beta   90.00
_cell.angle_gamma   90.00
#
_symmetry.space_group_name_H-M   'P 1'
#
loop_
_entity.id
_entity.type
_entity.pdbx_description
1 polymer ?
#
loop_
_entity_poly.entity_id
_entity_poly.type
_entity_poly.pdbx_seq_one_letter_code
_entity_poly.pdbx_strand_id
1 'polypeptide(L)'
;MLRFEAALPALPVPPLAESAAKYLQTVHPLLSPSEFAHTEAAVRSFVTPGGPGEQLQKRLQERSRDPKVSNWLAEWWDLNAYMAYRHPVVVFVSYFYAHKDDRRRRDQVDRAAAITTAALCFKKMVDEKSLEPEHMRGVPLSMESYKWMFNACRLPRATSDYSEIYDKSANKHIIVVRKNRFFAVQHDIDGKQLSTEELKSQFRNIMQAAGENQGPAIGALTSDNPSPDNKALLEKIQSASFLVCLDETAPVTLEERGRECWHGDGQNRFYDKPLQFIIFENGVSGFLGEHSMMDGTPTHRLNDYVCDVLFNNKVDHGSINRSLPPPKELKFTVTPQVSASIDQAKQNFKTLISEQDLRVQQYQGYGKAFIKKAKCSPDAYVQMIIQLAYYKMYGVSRPTYESAATRRFKLGRTETCRTVSDESVAFCKAMCDPNVSTKESIDLCRKAINAHVKYISDASEGKGVDRHLFGLKQLLKPDEPIPEIFSDPAYSYSSHWFLSTSQLSSEHFIGYGWGEVVADGYGIAYMINEDSINFNIVSKHLDNHRMQFYLKDAADELRVMFQSEMLKKAKFVSADIFYDQPPLSIFLPHNMSFTLREATVDDLVVIYNFIHDLAHYHDNARLEITKEQLREDLFTDNLAHVVLAEDEDGAIGFCLWHYAYSTWTGRVLHLEDLFVAPEKRGKGVGKAIFGYIGHIAKDHNCARVEFQVVDWNTKSIKFYEEVIGAKLHGEWKKMRIEGEELSSLYRFWKSTSSTLVNGSTPSIGNKE
;
A
#
# COMPACT_ATOMS: atom_id res chain seq x y z
N MET A 1 -4.69 1.44 30.43
CA MET A 1 -3.54 0.96 29.61
C MET A 1 -3.03 -0.42 30.01
N LEU A 2 -2.39 -0.61 31.18
CA LEU A 2 -1.71 -1.88 31.52
C LEU A 2 -2.59 -2.94 32.23
N ARG A 3 -3.91 -2.79 32.18
CA ARG A 3 -4.89 -3.61 32.95
C ARG A 3 -4.73 -5.12 32.75
N PHE A 4 -4.34 -5.55 31.55
CA PHE A 4 -4.21 -6.97 31.19
C PHE A 4 -2.75 -7.46 31.15
N GLU A 5 -1.76 -6.57 31.24
CA GLU A 5 -0.34 -6.89 30.98
C GLU A 5 0.18 -8.02 31.88
N ALA A 6 -0.12 -7.94 33.18
CA ALA A 6 0.30 -8.94 34.16
C ALA A 6 -0.32 -10.33 33.91
N ALA A 7 -1.50 -10.38 33.27
CA ALA A 7 -2.25 -11.59 32.98
C ALA A 7 -1.94 -12.18 31.59
N LEU A 8 -1.19 -11.48 30.74
CA LEU A 8 -0.79 -12.02 29.44
C LEU A 8 0.08 -13.28 29.61
N PRO A 9 -0.06 -14.28 28.74
CA PRO A 9 0.81 -15.44 28.74
C PRO A 9 2.25 -15.03 28.37
N ALA A 10 3.24 -15.79 28.87
CA ALA A 10 4.60 -15.71 28.36
C ALA A 10 4.65 -16.22 26.91
N LEU A 11 5.62 -15.74 26.12
CA LEU A 11 5.86 -16.25 24.78
C LEU A 11 6.22 -17.74 24.86
N PRO A 12 5.51 -18.64 24.15
CA PRO A 12 5.80 -20.06 24.22
C PRO A 12 7.14 -20.39 23.56
N VAL A 13 7.73 -21.52 23.96
CA VAL A 13 8.80 -22.19 23.22
C VAL A 13 8.15 -23.33 22.44
N PRO A 14 8.09 -23.29 21.10
CA PRO A 14 7.50 -24.37 20.31
C PRO A 14 8.19 -25.71 20.53
N PRO A 15 7.50 -26.85 20.35
CA PRO A 15 8.15 -28.14 20.29
C PRO A 15 9.17 -28.19 19.14
N LEU A 16 10.36 -28.72 19.42
CA LEU A 16 11.45 -28.83 18.43
C LEU A 16 11.00 -29.54 17.15
N ALA A 17 10.27 -30.65 17.28
CA ALA A 17 9.76 -31.43 16.16
C ALA A 17 8.77 -30.62 15.29
N GLU A 18 7.92 -29.79 15.89
CA GLU A 18 6.97 -28.95 15.15
C GLU A 18 7.70 -27.86 14.35
N SER A 19 8.67 -27.17 14.95
CA SER A 19 9.47 -26.17 14.24
C SER A 19 10.33 -26.79 13.14
N ALA A 20 10.88 -27.99 13.34
CA ALA A 20 11.65 -28.70 12.34
C ALA A 20 10.80 -29.12 11.13
N ALA A 21 9.63 -29.73 11.38
CA ALA A 21 8.69 -30.09 10.31
C ALA A 21 8.22 -28.85 9.54
N LYS A 22 7.90 -27.77 10.25
CA LYS A 22 7.49 -26.51 9.63
C LYS A 22 8.62 -25.84 8.85
N TYR A 23 9.86 -25.91 9.35
CA TYR A 23 11.02 -25.37 8.64
C TYR A 23 11.19 -26.08 7.29
N LEU A 24 11.16 -27.41 7.28
CA LEU A 24 11.18 -28.21 6.05
C LEU A 24 10.04 -27.82 5.09
N GLN A 25 8.81 -27.68 5.59
CA GLN A 25 7.69 -27.20 4.79
C GLN A 25 7.98 -25.82 4.14
N THR A 26 8.59 -24.90 4.87
CA THR A 26 8.84 -23.53 4.37
C THR A 26 10.00 -23.42 3.39
N VAL A 27 10.94 -24.37 3.40
CA VAL A 27 12.10 -24.37 2.49
C VAL A 27 11.89 -25.26 1.27
N HIS A 28 10.97 -26.24 1.34
CA HIS A 28 10.62 -27.09 0.21
C HIS A 28 10.34 -26.33 -1.11
N PRO A 29 9.50 -25.26 -1.15
CA PRO A 29 9.24 -24.53 -2.39
C PRO A 29 10.44 -23.71 -2.91
N LEU A 30 11.52 -23.60 -2.14
CA LEU A 30 12.69 -22.77 -2.43
C LEU A 30 13.90 -23.57 -2.93
N LEU A 31 13.85 -24.91 -2.85
CA LEU A 31 15.00 -25.78 -3.04
C LEU A 31 14.78 -26.77 -4.19
N SER A 32 15.87 -27.15 -4.85
CA SER A 32 15.87 -28.33 -5.71
C SER A 32 15.67 -29.62 -4.89
N PRO A 33 15.25 -30.74 -5.49
CA PRO A 33 15.11 -32.00 -4.79
C PRO A 33 16.39 -32.47 -4.07
N SER A 34 17.57 -32.21 -4.65
CA SER A 34 18.86 -32.56 -4.03
C SER A 34 19.21 -31.68 -2.83
N GLU A 35 18.95 -30.37 -2.93
CA GLU A 35 19.17 -29.43 -1.82
C GLU A 35 18.21 -29.76 -0.68
N PHE A 36 16.93 -30.00 -0.99
CA PHE A 36 15.93 -30.37 0.02
C PHE A 36 16.30 -31.67 0.74
N ALA A 37 16.77 -32.70 0.03
CA ALA A 37 17.22 -33.95 0.65
C ALA A 37 18.42 -33.74 1.60
N HIS A 38 19.34 -32.84 1.24
CA HIS A 38 20.44 -32.45 2.14
C HIS A 38 19.91 -31.74 3.39
N THR A 39 19.02 -30.77 3.23
CA THR A 39 18.36 -30.07 4.35
C THR A 39 17.58 -31.02 5.25
N GLU A 40 16.87 -31.98 4.68
CA GLU A 40 16.14 -33.00 5.43
C GLU A 40 17.08 -33.85 6.30
N ALA A 41 18.25 -34.23 5.76
CA ALA A 41 19.26 -34.96 6.51
C ALA A 41 19.82 -34.11 7.67
N ALA A 42 20.15 -32.84 7.43
CA ALA A 42 20.63 -31.91 8.46
C ALA A 42 19.59 -31.69 9.57
N VAL A 43 18.31 -31.51 9.21
CA VAL A 43 17.20 -31.36 10.15
C VAL A 43 16.99 -32.64 10.95
N ARG A 44 17.04 -33.82 10.31
CA ARG A 44 16.91 -35.13 10.98
C ARG A 44 18.02 -35.35 12.00
N SER A 45 19.27 -35.03 11.63
CA SER A 45 20.43 -35.06 12.54
C SER A 45 20.23 -34.11 13.73
N PHE A 46 19.67 -32.93 13.48
CA PHE A 46 19.42 -31.93 14.52
C PHE A 46 18.38 -32.38 15.55
N VAL A 47 17.29 -33.03 15.12
CA VAL A 47 16.15 -33.39 15.99
C VAL A 47 16.14 -34.83 16.49
N THR A 48 17.11 -35.66 16.07
CA THR A 48 17.20 -37.05 16.56
C THR A 48 17.38 -37.09 18.09
N PRO A 49 16.88 -38.12 18.79
CA PRO A 49 17.11 -38.26 20.23
C PRO A 49 18.62 -38.22 20.57
N GLY A 50 18.99 -37.38 21.54
CA GLY A 50 20.38 -37.09 21.91
C GLY A 50 21.11 -36.11 20.98
N GLY A 51 20.47 -35.66 19.91
CA GLY A 51 21.02 -34.71 18.94
C GLY A 51 21.19 -33.30 19.51
N PRO A 52 21.91 -32.41 18.79
CA PRO A 52 22.20 -31.06 19.27
C PRO A 52 20.94 -30.21 19.48
N GLY A 53 19.89 -30.40 18.68
CA GLY A 53 18.64 -29.65 18.81
C GLY A 53 17.93 -29.92 20.14
N GLU A 54 17.93 -31.15 20.63
CA GLU A 54 17.32 -31.50 21.94
C GLU A 54 18.03 -30.78 23.10
N GLN A 55 19.36 -30.68 23.04
CA GLN A 55 20.14 -29.98 24.05
C GLN A 55 19.85 -28.48 24.05
N LEU A 56 19.80 -27.85 22.87
CA LEU A 56 19.47 -26.42 22.74
C LEU A 56 18.02 -26.15 23.15
N GLN A 57 17.09 -27.04 22.78
CA GLN A 57 15.68 -26.97 23.18
C GLN A 57 15.55 -26.97 24.71
N LYS A 58 16.26 -27.85 25.40
CA LYS A 58 16.25 -27.92 26.86
C LYS A 58 16.73 -26.61 27.48
N ARG A 59 17.84 -26.05 26.99
CA ARG A 59 18.37 -24.75 27.45
C ARG A 59 17.38 -23.61 27.21
N LEU A 60 16.68 -23.61 26.07
CA LEU A 60 15.69 -22.58 25.76
C LEU A 60 14.47 -22.68 26.68
N GLN A 61 14.02 -23.89 26.97
CA GLN A 61 12.96 -24.15 27.93
C GLN A 61 13.37 -23.77 29.36
N GLU A 62 14.62 -24.01 29.76
CA GLU A 62 15.18 -23.55 31.03
C GLU A 62 15.18 -22.01 31.11
N ARG A 63 15.65 -21.32 30.06
CA ARG A 63 15.57 -19.85 29.96
C ARG A 63 14.13 -19.35 30.07
N SER A 64 13.18 -20.00 29.38
CA SER A 64 11.78 -19.61 29.41
C SER A 64 11.08 -19.88 30.76
N ARG A 65 11.62 -20.78 31.60
CA ARG A 65 11.11 -21.08 32.95
C ARG A 65 11.77 -20.24 34.03
N ASP A 66 12.88 -19.56 33.73
CA ASP A 66 13.54 -18.67 34.67
C ASP A 66 12.59 -17.51 35.06
N PRO A 67 12.23 -17.36 36.34
CA PRO A 67 11.32 -16.29 36.78
C PRO A 67 11.87 -14.87 36.54
N LYS A 68 13.17 -14.72 36.27
CA LYS A 68 13.78 -13.44 35.88
C LYS A 68 13.56 -13.09 34.40
N VAL A 69 13.09 -14.04 33.60
CA VAL A 69 12.89 -13.89 32.16
C VAL A 69 11.40 -13.86 31.84
N SER A 70 10.84 -12.66 31.69
CA SER A 70 9.41 -12.47 31.36
C SER A 70 9.05 -12.91 29.94
N ASN A 71 10.03 -12.91 29.03
CA ASN A 71 9.93 -13.33 27.65
C ASN A 71 11.32 -13.81 27.20
N TRP A 72 11.43 -15.06 26.74
CA TRP A 72 12.73 -15.66 26.42
C TRP A 72 13.45 -14.99 25.24
N LEU A 73 12.70 -14.29 24.37
CA LEU A 73 13.18 -13.70 23.13
C LEU A 73 13.50 -12.21 23.24
N ALA A 74 12.72 -11.44 24.02
CA ALA A 74 12.68 -9.98 23.95
C ALA A 74 14.07 -9.31 24.00
N GLU A 75 14.87 -9.64 25.01
CA GLU A 75 16.24 -9.11 25.18
C GLU A 75 17.14 -9.42 23.98
N TRP A 76 17.12 -10.66 23.49
CA TRP A 76 17.93 -11.07 22.35
C TRP A 76 17.47 -10.41 21.06
N TRP A 77 16.16 -10.24 20.88
CA TRP A 77 15.62 -9.60 19.69
C TRP A 77 15.94 -8.11 19.65
N ASP A 78 15.67 -7.39 20.74
CA ASP A 78 15.98 -5.96 20.85
C ASP A 78 17.49 -5.71 20.63
N LEU A 79 18.34 -6.58 21.20
CA LEU A 79 19.78 -6.51 21.02
C LEU A 79 20.22 -6.80 19.59
N ASN A 80 19.94 -8.00 19.07
CA ASN A 80 20.54 -8.48 17.82
C ASN A 80 19.92 -7.82 16.58
N ALA A 81 18.61 -7.55 16.59
CA ALA A 81 17.94 -6.97 15.42
C ALA A 81 18.14 -5.46 15.30
N TYR A 82 18.45 -4.76 16.41
CA TYR A 82 18.46 -3.29 16.42
C TYR A 82 19.67 -2.67 17.15
N MET A 83 19.90 -3.02 18.42
CA MET A 83 20.89 -2.30 19.25
C MET A 83 22.33 -2.65 18.92
N ALA A 84 22.62 -3.89 18.51
CA ALA A 84 23.94 -4.30 18.04
C ALA A 84 24.09 -4.13 16.52
N TYR A 85 23.01 -3.81 15.81
CA TYR A 85 23.05 -3.52 14.37
C TYR A 85 23.77 -2.19 14.15
N ARG A 86 24.81 -2.17 13.30
CA ARG A 86 25.74 -1.03 13.14
C ARG A 86 25.57 -0.25 11.82
N HIS A 87 24.70 -0.69 10.91
CA HIS A 87 24.32 0.18 9.79
C HIS A 87 23.49 1.35 10.30
N PRO A 88 23.43 2.48 9.55
CA PRO A 88 22.62 3.63 9.92
C PRO A 88 21.16 3.26 10.22
N VAL A 89 20.54 3.94 11.18
CA VAL A 89 19.11 3.75 11.44
C VAL A 89 18.25 4.25 10.27
N VAL A 90 18.71 5.30 9.58
CA VAL A 90 18.11 5.78 8.33
C VAL A 90 18.15 4.66 7.29
N VAL A 91 17.07 4.49 6.54
CA VAL A 91 16.84 3.41 5.58
C VAL A 91 16.59 2.05 6.23
N PHE A 92 17.49 1.59 7.10
CA PHE A 92 17.55 0.19 7.54
C PHE A 92 16.75 -0.13 8.81
N VAL A 93 16.45 0.87 9.66
CA VAL A 93 15.71 0.68 10.91
C VAL A 93 14.45 1.55 10.98
N SER A 94 14.56 2.82 10.64
CA SER A 94 13.46 3.79 10.72
C SER A 94 12.40 3.54 9.63
N TYR A 95 11.14 3.78 9.98
CA TYR A 95 9.99 3.74 9.06
C TYR A 95 9.22 5.06 9.12
N PHE A 96 8.44 5.35 8.10
CA PHE A 96 7.67 6.59 7.99
C PHE A 96 6.17 6.37 7.77
N TYR A 97 5.37 7.37 8.13
CA TYR A 97 4.00 7.56 7.64
C TYR A 97 3.90 8.89 6.92
N ALA A 98 3.18 8.92 5.80
CA ALA A 98 2.74 10.14 5.15
C ALA A 98 1.24 10.30 5.40
N HIS A 99 0.84 11.40 6.05
CA HIS A 99 -0.55 11.65 6.39
C HIS A 99 -1.32 12.22 5.20
N LYS A 100 -2.64 11.94 5.15
CA LYS A 100 -3.56 12.64 4.25
C LYS A 100 -3.56 14.13 4.55
N ASP A 101 -3.82 14.88 3.49
CA ASP A 101 -4.02 16.32 3.52
C ASP A 101 -5.13 16.74 4.49
N ASP A 102 -4.83 17.71 5.36
CA ASP A 102 -5.86 18.39 6.16
C ASP A 102 -6.34 19.64 5.46
N ARG A 103 -7.55 19.56 4.90
CA ARG A 103 -8.18 20.65 4.16
C ARG A 103 -8.45 21.89 5.01
N ARG A 104 -8.51 21.77 6.34
CA ARG A 104 -8.78 22.89 7.26
C ARG A 104 -7.51 23.60 7.73
N ARG A 105 -6.36 22.91 7.72
CA ARG A 105 -5.10 23.40 8.29
C ARG A 105 -3.98 23.22 7.25
N ARG A 106 -3.96 24.14 6.28
CA ARG A 106 -2.98 24.18 5.18
C ARG A 106 -1.73 25.00 5.48
N ASP A 107 -1.79 25.83 6.51
CA ASP A 107 -0.62 26.56 7.01
C ASP A 107 0.25 25.64 7.89
N GLN A 108 1.58 25.71 7.72
CA GLN A 108 2.54 24.88 8.44
C GLN A 108 2.42 25.04 9.96
N VAL A 109 2.29 26.28 10.46
CA VAL A 109 2.19 26.56 11.90
C VAL A 109 0.89 26.04 12.48
N ASP A 110 -0.23 26.32 11.80
CA ASP A 110 -1.55 25.85 12.23
C ASP A 110 -1.60 24.31 12.27
N ARG A 111 -1.02 23.66 11.27
CA ARG A 111 -0.94 22.19 11.20
C ARG A 111 -0.04 21.63 12.30
N ALA A 112 1.15 22.18 12.47
CA ALA A 112 2.10 21.74 13.50
C ALA A 112 1.51 21.90 14.90
N ALA A 113 0.88 23.03 15.20
CA ALA A 113 0.28 23.28 16.52
C ALA A 113 -0.85 22.28 16.79
N ALA A 114 -1.71 22.03 15.82
CA ALA A 114 -2.82 21.10 16.00
C ALA A 114 -2.37 19.63 16.16
N ILE A 115 -1.37 19.18 15.38
CA ILE A 115 -0.73 17.87 15.55
C ILE A 115 -0.10 17.75 16.94
N THR A 116 0.65 18.78 17.35
CA THR A 116 1.32 18.81 18.66
C THR A 116 0.31 18.73 19.79
N THR A 117 -0.77 19.51 19.75
CA THR A 117 -1.86 19.45 20.75
C THR A 117 -2.45 18.04 20.84
N ALA A 118 -2.79 17.43 19.70
CA ALA A 118 -3.37 16.08 19.66
C ALA A 118 -2.38 15.02 20.19
N ALA A 119 -1.11 15.09 19.80
CA ALA A 119 -0.07 14.17 20.27
C ALA A 119 0.15 14.29 21.78
N LEU A 120 0.07 15.50 22.35
CA LEU A 120 0.14 15.72 23.80
C LEU A 120 -1.09 15.19 24.54
N CYS A 121 -2.29 15.28 23.96
CA CYS A 121 -3.49 14.61 24.50
C CYS A 121 -3.30 13.09 24.55
N PHE A 122 -2.73 12.49 23.50
CA PHE A 122 -2.40 11.06 23.50
C PHE A 122 -1.33 10.72 24.54
N LYS A 123 -0.27 11.54 24.63
CA LYS A 123 0.78 11.42 25.65
C LYS A 123 0.19 11.41 27.05
N LYS A 124 -0.73 12.32 27.36
CA LYS A 124 -1.40 12.35 28.66
C LYS A 124 -2.08 11.02 28.97
N MET A 125 -2.77 10.42 27.99
CA MET A 125 -3.41 9.10 28.17
C MET A 125 -2.40 7.97 28.43
N VAL A 126 -1.23 8.01 27.77
CA VAL A 126 -0.14 7.05 28.02
C VAL A 126 0.44 7.26 29.41
N ASP A 127 0.72 8.51 29.78
CA ASP A 127 1.35 8.89 31.03
C ASP A 127 0.51 8.57 32.26
N GLU A 128 -0.79 8.84 32.18
CA GLU A 128 -1.79 8.53 33.21
C GLU A 128 -2.22 7.06 33.17
N LYS A 129 -1.71 6.27 32.21
CA LYS A 129 -2.11 4.89 31.94
C LYS A 129 -3.61 4.74 31.68
N SER A 130 -4.28 5.79 31.23
CA SER A 130 -5.72 5.82 30.90
C SER A 130 -6.04 5.41 29.47
N LEU A 131 -5.04 5.29 28.59
CA LEU A 131 -5.22 4.78 27.23
C LEU A 131 -5.87 3.38 27.25
N GLU A 132 -6.93 3.16 26.46
CA GLU A 132 -7.63 1.87 26.45
C GLU A 132 -6.72 0.73 25.92
N PRO A 133 -6.71 -0.46 26.57
CA PRO A 133 -5.93 -1.60 26.09
C PRO A 133 -6.38 -2.07 24.70
N GLU A 134 -5.41 -2.41 23.85
CA GLU A 134 -5.69 -2.96 22.52
C GLU A 134 -6.12 -4.43 22.61
N HIS A 135 -6.99 -4.84 21.67
CA HIS A 135 -7.42 -6.21 21.54
C HIS A 135 -7.35 -6.64 20.07
N MET A 136 -7.03 -7.90 19.84
CA MET A 136 -7.15 -8.54 18.53
C MET A 136 -8.08 -9.74 18.66
N ARG A 137 -9.24 -9.68 17.97
CA ARG A 137 -10.29 -10.72 18.05
C ARG A 137 -10.68 -11.04 19.50
N GLY A 138 -10.81 -10.01 20.34
CA GLY A 138 -11.18 -10.14 21.76
C GLY A 138 -10.04 -10.51 22.71
N VAL A 139 -8.84 -10.81 22.20
CA VAL A 139 -7.67 -11.12 23.03
C VAL A 139 -6.89 -9.84 23.33
N PRO A 140 -6.59 -9.49 24.60
CA PRO A 140 -5.77 -8.33 24.94
C PRO A 140 -4.36 -8.42 24.34
N LEU A 141 -3.80 -7.28 23.97
CA LEU A 141 -2.42 -7.16 23.49
C LEU A 141 -1.55 -6.46 24.54
N SER A 142 -0.26 -6.81 24.56
CA SER A 142 0.78 -6.19 25.35
C SER A 142 0.91 -4.73 24.98
N MET A 143 0.81 -3.88 25.99
CA MET A 143 0.91 -2.43 25.91
C MET A 143 2.27 -1.95 26.44
N GLU A 144 3.19 -2.86 26.78
CA GLU A 144 4.45 -2.52 27.46
C GLU A 144 5.33 -1.59 26.61
N SER A 145 5.35 -1.77 25.29
CA SER A 145 6.19 -0.96 24.39
C SER A 145 5.83 0.53 24.38
N TYR A 146 4.61 0.91 24.78
CA TYR A 146 4.18 2.31 24.88
C TYR A 146 5.02 3.14 25.85
N LYS A 147 5.73 2.51 26.79
CA LYS A 147 6.64 3.23 27.71
C LYS A 147 7.83 3.90 27.00
N TRP A 148 8.19 3.42 25.81
CA TRP A 148 9.27 3.96 24.97
C TRP A 148 8.78 5.07 24.03
N MET A 149 7.49 5.41 24.06
CA MET A 149 6.88 6.32 23.11
C MET A 149 7.29 7.77 23.35
N PHE A 150 7.25 8.24 24.59
CA PHE A 150 7.55 9.63 24.93
C PHE A 150 8.71 9.70 25.93
N ASN A 151 9.46 10.81 25.91
CA ASN A 151 10.60 11.02 26.82
C ASN A 151 11.62 9.87 26.77
N ALA A 152 11.81 9.26 25.60
CA ALA A 152 12.79 8.21 25.38
C ALA A 152 13.68 8.53 24.18
N CYS A 153 14.87 7.93 24.13
CA CYS A 153 15.80 8.07 23.02
C CYS A 153 16.67 6.83 22.86
N ARG A 154 17.00 6.46 21.61
CA ARG A 154 18.15 5.60 21.33
C ARG A 154 19.43 6.39 21.57
N LEU A 155 20.47 5.74 22.09
CA LEU A 155 21.74 6.35 22.42
C LEU A 155 22.87 5.49 21.85
N PRO A 156 23.76 6.10 21.02
CA PRO A 156 24.85 5.36 20.39
C PRO A 156 25.87 4.90 21.42
N ARG A 157 26.41 3.69 21.22
CA ARG A 157 27.56 3.17 21.97
C ARG A 157 28.36 2.21 21.11
N ALA A 158 29.69 2.20 21.30
CA ALA A 158 30.64 1.58 20.37
C ALA A 158 30.28 0.16 19.89
N THR A 159 29.86 -0.72 20.80
CA THR A 159 29.56 -2.13 20.47
C THR A 159 28.08 -2.41 20.25
N SER A 160 27.23 -1.78 21.06
CA SER A 160 25.77 -1.88 20.99
C SER A 160 25.20 -0.64 21.61
N ASP A 161 24.21 -0.06 20.94
CA ASP A 161 23.42 1.05 21.44
C ASP A 161 22.53 0.59 22.60
N TYR A 162 21.84 1.54 23.19
CA TYR A 162 20.83 1.30 24.21
C TYR A 162 19.73 2.36 24.12
N SER A 163 18.60 2.13 24.77
CA SER A 163 17.56 3.14 24.91
C SER A 163 17.45 3.61 26.35
N GLU A 164 17.22 4.90 26.52
CA GLU A 164 17.00 5.53 27.82
C GLU A 164 15.60 6.16 27.87
N ILE A 165 14.94 6.02 29.02
CA ILE A 165 13.69 6.69 29.35
C ILE A 165 14.00 7.76 30.40
N TYR A 166 13.58 8.98 30.13
CA TYR A 166 13.78 10.13 30.99
C TYR A 166 12.51 10.41 31.81
N ASP A 167 12.68 10.97 33.00
CA ASP A 167 11.55 11.32 33.85
C ASP A 167 10.69 12.42 33.20
N LYS A 168 9.49 12.04 32.80
CA LYS A 168 8.47 12.93 32.23
C LYS A 168 8.07 14.07 33.14
N SER A 169 8.20 13.92 34.47
CA SER A 169 7.83 14.96 35.42
C SER A 169 8.81 16.15 35.37
N ALA A 170 10.10 15.84 35.15
CA ALA A 170 11.18 16.82 34.97
C ALA A 170 11.30 17.33 33.52
N ASN A 171 10.80 16.57 32.54
CA ASN A 171 11.01 16.83 31.11
C ASN A 171 9.71 17.13 30.36
N LYS A 172 9.08 18.26 30.69
CA LYS A 172 7.81 18.74 30.11
C LYS A 172 7.97 19.58 28.85
N HIS A 173 8.89 19.19 27.97
CA HIS A 173 9.22 19.93 26.75
C HIS A 173 9.20 19.05 25.51
N ILE A 174 8.84 19.64 24.38
CA ILE A 174 9.14 19.10 23.05
C ILE A 174 10.38 19.81 22.51
N ILE A 175 11.00 19.22 21.48
CA ILE A 175 11.98 19.93 20.66
C ILE A 175 11.37 20.21 19.30
N VAL A 176 11.57 21.42 18.82
CA VAL A 176 11.23 21.84 17.46
C VAL A 176 12.52 22.04 16.69
N VAL A 177 12.62 21.50 15.49
CA VAL A 177 13.76 21.69 14.59
C VAL A 177 13.32 22.39 13.31
N ARG A 178 14.02 23.48 12.98
CA ARG A 178 13.82 24.28 11.76
C ARG A 178 15.18 24.75 11.28
N LYS A 179 15.51 24.59 10.00
CA LYS A 179 16.79 25.04 9.45
C LYS A 179 18.00 24.50 10.23
N ASN A 180 17.92 23.24 10.68
CA ASN A 180 18.93 22.58 11.52
C ASN A 180 19.13 23.19 12.92
N ARG A 181 18.28 24.14 13.34
CA ARG A 181 18.31 24.76 14.66
C ARG A 181 17.27 24.10 15.55
N PHE A 182 17.70 23.66 16.72
CA PHE A 182 16.85 23.00 17.70
C PHE A 182 16.36 23.99 18.76
N PHE A 183 15.09 23.97 19.08
CA PHE A 183 14.46 24.84 20.06
C PHE A 183 13.69 24.03 21.09
N ALA A 184 13.90 24.31 22.37
CA ALA A 184 13.12 23.72 23.44
C ALA A 184 11.84 24.52 23.68
N VAL A 185 10.69 23.84 23.59
CA VAL A 185 9.37 24.41 23.85
C VAL A 185 8.73 23.65 25.01
N GLN A 186 8.47 24.33 26.11
CA GLN A 186 7.69 23.75 27.21
C GLN A 186 6.26 23.47 26.71
N HIS A 187 5.69 22.31 27.04
CA HIS A 187 4.34 21.95 26.61
C HIS A 187 3.34 21.89 27.77
N ASP A 188 3.81 21.99 29.02
CA ASP A 188 2.99 22.00 30.23
C ASP A 188 3.56 23.02 31.23
N ILE A 189 2.69 23.89 31.73
CA ILE A 189 3.01 24.89 32.77
C ILE A 189 2.03 24.67 33.91
N ASP A 190 2.55 24.40 35.11
CA ASP A 190 1.76 24.16 36.32
C ASP A 190 0.70 23.06 36.17
N GLY A 191 1.02 21.99 35.42
CA GLY A 191 0.10 20.87 35.18
C GLY A 191 -1.00 21.16 34.17
N LYS A 192 -0.88 22.26 33.43
CA LYS A 192 -1.76 22.61 32.31
C LYS A 192 -0.97 22.56 31.02
N GLN A 193 -1.42 21.71 30.10
CA GLN A 193 -0.93 21.70 28.73
C GLN A 193 -1.11 23.09 28.08
N LEU A 194 -0.16 23.48 27.24
CA LEU A 194 -0.31 24.66 26.39
C LEU A 194 -1.50 24.49 25.43
N SER A 195 -2.23 25.57 25.21
CA SER A 195 -3.29 25.62 24.20
C SER A 195 -2.70 25.58 22.79
N THR A 196 -3.56 25.29 21.81
CA THR A 196 -3.15 25.28 20.41
C THR A 196 -2.67 26.68 19.97
N GLU A 197 -3.30 27.76 20.43
CA GLU A 197 -2.88 29.13 20.10
C GLU A 197 -1.55 29.51 20.76
N GLU A 198 -1.31 29.07 22.00
CA GLU A 198 0.00 29.22 22.66
C GLU A 198 1.11 28.51 21.86
N LEU A 199 0.87 27.28 21.40
CA LEU A 199 1.80 26.52 20.56
C LEU A 199 2.03 27.19 19.19
N LYS A 200 0.99 27.71 18.54
CA LYS A 200 1.13 28.50 17.30
C LYS A 200 2.04 29.71 17.52
N SER A 201 1.84 30.45 18.60
CA SER A 201 2.70 31.59 18.94
C SER A 201 4.16 31.17 19.08
N GLN A 202 4.44 30.07 19.80
CA GLN A 202 5.80 29.54 19.96
C GLN A 202 6.40 29.11 18.61
N PHE A 203 5.64 28.45 17.74
CA PHE A 203 6.12 28.04 16.41
C PHE A 203 6.39 29.22 15.47
N ARG A 204 5.56 30.27 15.48
CA ARG A 204 5.86 31.52 14.74
C ARG A 204 7.15 32.18 15.25
N ASN A 205 7.34 32.22 16.57
CA ASN A 205 8.56 32.75 17.17
C ASN A 205 9.79 31.94 16.74
N ILE A 206 9.67 30.61 16.62
CA ILE A 206 10.75 29.74 16.10
C ILE A 206 11.04 30.02 14.63
N MET A 207 10.02 30.12 13.78
CA MET A 207 10.21 30.44 12.36
C MET A 207 10.93 31.78 12.20
N GLN A 208 10.54 32.79 12.98
CA GLN A 208 11.20 34.09 12.99
C GLN A 208 12.64 34.01 13.52
N ALA A 209 12.87 33.30 14.62
CA ALA A 209 14.20 33.18 15.25
C ALA A 209 15.19 32.36 14.40
N ALA A 210 14.71 31.35 13.66
CA ALA A 210 15.53 30.56 12.75
C ALA A 210 16.06 31.42 11.58
N GLY A 211 15.32 32.46 11.18
CA GLY A 211 15.71 33.42 10.16
C GLY A 211 15.97 32.79 8.80
N GLU A 212 16.86 33.39 8.01
CA GLU A 212 17.19 32.91 6.66
C GLU A 212 18.27 31.82 6.67
N ASN A 213 19.23 31.89 7.60
CA ASN A 213 20.43 31.06 7.61
C ASN A 213 20.27 29.72 8.35
N GLN A 214 20.71 28.64 7.72
CA GLN A 214 20.79 27.33 8.37
C GLN A 214 21.78 27.32 9.55
N GLY A 215 21.42 26.60 10.60
CA GLY A 215 22.33 26.24 11.69
C GLY A 215 23.23 25.06 11.31
N PRO A 216 24.18 24.69 12.19
CA PRO A 216 24.98 23.47 12.00
C PRO A 216 24.07 22.24 11.99
N ALA A 217 24.28 21.33 11.05
CA ALA A 217 23.48 20.11 10.88
C ALA A 217 23.80 19.03 11.94
N ILE A 218 23.63 19.37 13.22
CA ILE A 218 23.85 18.46 14.36
C ILE A 218 22.97 17.21 14.25
N GLY A 219 21.77 17.33 13.68
CA GLY A 219 20.88 16.21 13.39
C GLY A 219 21.48 15.13 12.50
N ALA A 220 22.40 15.49 11.60
CA ALA A 220 23.08 14.53 10.73
C ALA A 220 24.03 13.59 11.51
N LEU A 221 24.48 14.03 12.69
CA LEU A 221 25.37 13.28 13.57
C LEU A 221 24.65 12.23 14.41
N THR A 222 23.33 12.01 14.32
CA THR A 222 22.72 10.79 14.91
C THR A 222 23.14 9.50 14.18
N SER A 223 24.30 9.56 13.51
CA SER A 223 25.06 8.49 12.89
C SER A 223 26.53 8.45 13.37
N ASP A 224 26.98 9.35 14.27
CA ASP A 224 28.38 9.46 14.75
C ASP A 224 28.50 10.09 16.18
N ASN A 225 29.68 10.06 16.80
CA ASN A 225 29.88 10.41 18.22
C ASN A 225 29.99 11.93 18.52
N PRO A 226 29.35 12.45 19.60
CA PRO A 226 29.36 13.87 19.95
C PRO A 226 30.51 14.33 20.89
N SER A 227 30.76 15.65 20.90
CA SER A 227 31.69 16.35 21.83
C SER A 227 31.14 16.47 23.27
N PRO A 228 31.98 16.38 24.33
CA PRO A 228 31.57 16.50 25.73
C PRO A 228 30.86 17.81 26.11
N ASP A 229 31.23 18.94 25.50
CA ASP A 229 30.70 20.27 25.86
C ASP A 229 29.20 20.44 25.53
N ASN A 230 28.68 19.60 24.64
CA ASN A 230 27.29 19.63 24.19
C ASN A 230 26.38 18.67 24.97
N LYS A 231 26.91 17.96 25.98
CA LYS A 231 26.18 16.88 26.68
C LYS A 231 24.81 17.31 27.20
N ALA A 232 24.73 18.44 27.92
CA ALA A 232 23.46 18.92 28.48
C ALA A 232 22.45 19.35 27.40
N LEU A 233 22.93 19.83 26.23
CA LEU A 233 22.07 20.19 25.11
C LEU A 233 21.52 18.94 24.41
N LEU A 234 22.35 17.90 24.24
CA LEU A 234 21.93 16.62 23.71
C LEU A 234 20.92 15.93 24.63
N GLU A 235 21.19 15.92 25.93
CA GLU A 235 20.26 15.39 26.93
C GLU A 235 18.90 16.09 26.85
N LYS A 236 18.88 17.41 26.57
CA LYS A 236 17.63 18.16 26.36
C LYS A 236 16.84 17.65 25.14
N ILE A 237 17.51 17.20 24.07
CA ILE A 237 16.86 16.58 22.91
C ILE A 237 16.39 15.16 23.25
N GLN A 238 17.28 14.37 23.87
CA GLN A 238 17.04 12.97 24.23
C GLN A 238 15.85 12.85 25.20
N SER A 239 15.74 13.76 26.17
CA SER A 239 14.69 13.73 27.20
C SER A 239 13.34 14.30 26.76
N ALA A 240 13.26 14.93 25.60
CA ALA A 240 12.05 15.58 25.11
C ALA A 240 10.89 14.59 24.91
N SER A 241 9.65 15.07 25.02
CA SER A 241 8.46 14.24 24.78
C SER A 241 8.48 13.64 23.38
N PHE A 242 8.71 14.47 22.36
CA PHE A 242 8.89 14.09 20.95
C PHE A 242 9.54 15.26 20.18
N LEU A 243 9.87 15.03 18.90
CA LEU A 243 10.40 16.06 18.00
C LEU A 243 9.30 16.55 17.04
N VAL A 244 9.32 17.86 16.73
CA VAL A 244 8.54 18.48 15.65
C VAL A 244 9.52 19.06 14.64
N CYS A 245 9.45 18.60 13.39
CA CYS A 245 10.27 19.09 12.28
C CYS A 245 9.45 20.05 11.43
N LEU A 246 9.85 21.31 11.37
CA LEU A 246 9.25 22.32 10.49
C LEU A 246 10.12 22.42 9.23
N ASP A 247 9.75 21.67 8.19
CA ASP A 247 10.55 21.55 6.97
C ASP A 247 10.27 22.66 5.97
N GLU A 248 11.28 23.02 5.18
CA GLU A 248 11.22 24.06 4.15
C GLU A 248 10.69 23.54 2.81
N THR A 249 10.60 22.23 2.66
CA THR A 249 10.10 21.59 1.46
C THR A 249 8.57 21.63 1.41
N ALA A 250 8.02 21.45 0.22
CA ALA A 250 6.58 21.43 -0.03
C ALA A 250 6.24 20.23 -0.95
N PRO A 251 6.43 18.97 -0.48
CA PRO A 251 6.23 17.79 -1.31
C PRO A 251 4.79 17.67 -1.79
N VAL A 252 4.61 17.26 -3.05
CA VAL A 252 3.33 17.16 -3.73
C VAL A 252 3.02 15.71 -4.07
N THR A 253 3.92 15.02 -4.76
CA THR A 253 3.72 13.64 -5.24
C THR A 253 3.82 12.61 -4.11
N LEU A 254 3.32 11.40 -4.34
CA LEU A 254 3.40 10.32 -3.34
C LEU A 254 4.85 9.94 -3.04
N GLU A 255 5.70 9.91 -4.06
CA GLU A 255 7.13 9.62 -3.94
C GLU A 255 7.88 10.74 -3.23
N GLU A 256 7.60 12.02 -3.54
CA GLU A 256 8.19 13.16 -2.81
C GLU A 256 7.82 13.09 -1.33
N ARG A 257 6.52 12.89 -1.02
CA ARG A 257 6.07 12.76 0.37
C ARG A 257 6.71 11.56 1.07
N GLY A 258 6.84 10.43 0.37
CA GLY A 258 7.51 9.24 0.88
C GLY A 258 8.98 9.51 1.24
N ARG A 259 9.76 10.06 0.31
CA ARG A 259 11.19 10.38 0.53
C ARG A 259 11.39 11.40 1.66
N GLU A 260 10.60 12.46 1.67
CA GLU A 260 10.69 13.53 2.67
C GLU A 260 10.29 13.07 4.08
N CYS A 261 9.27 12.20 4.19
CA CYS A 261 8.89 11.61 5.48
C CYS A 261 9.86 10.52 5.95
N TRP A 262 10.49 9.80 5.01
CA TRP A 262 11.41 8.70 5.31
C TRP A 262 12.78 9.17 5.76
N HIS A 263 13.49 9.88 4.88
CA HIS A 263 14.86 10.28 5.13
C HIS A 263 15.02 11.80 5.03
N GLY A 264 14.21 12.51 4.24
CA GLY A 264 14.43 13.95 4.01
C GLY A 264 15.86 14.22 3.54
N ASP A 265 16.46 15.32 4.00
CA ASP A 265 17.82 15.72 3.62
C ASP A 265 18.91 15.25 4.62
N GLY A 266 18.53 14.55 5.69
CA GLY A 266 19.47 14.09 6.72
C GLY A 266 19.79 15.09 7.81
N GLN A 267 19.33 16.34 7.71
CA GLN A 267 19.83 17.44 8.55
C GLN A 267 18.78 17.96 9.54
N ASN A 268 17.54 18.20 9.09
CA ASN A 268 16.46 18.76 9.91
C ASN A 268 15.70 17.67 10.71
N ARG A 269 16.44 16.74 11.32
CA ARG A 269 15.94 15.53 12.00
C ARG A 269 16.77 15.19 13.24
N PHE A 270 16.31 14.23 14.03
CA PHE A 270 17.12 13.56 15.05
C PHE A 270 16.71 12.07 15.08
N TYR A 271 17.35 11.23 14.25
CA TYR A 271 16.86 9.87 13.93
C TYR A 271 16.81 8.90 15.11
N ASP A 272 17.60 9.16 16.16
CA ASP A 272 17.56 8.41 17.41
C ASP A 272 16.27 8.66 18.23
N LYS A 273 15.49 9.68 17.87
CA LYS A 273 14.25 10.00 18.57
C LYS A 273 13.12 9.06 18.12
N PRO A 274 12.42 8.38 19.05
CA PRO A 274 11.35 7.44 18.70
C PRO A 274 10.20 8.05 17.91
N LEU A 275 9.88 9.33 18.17
CA LEU A 275 8.78 10.04 17.53
C LEU A 275 9.24 11.38 16.95
N GLN A 276 9.05 11.55 15.65
CA GLN A 276 9.28 12.82 14.96
C GLN A 276 8.07 13.12 14.06
N PHE A 277 7.34 14.20 14.36
CA PHE A 277 6.28 14.71 13.49
C PHE A 277 6.88 15.70 12.50
N ILE A 278 6.64 15.51 11.21
CA ILE A 278 7.20 16.33 10.13
C ILE A 278 6.06 17.16 9.53
N ILE A 279 6.25 18.47 9.41
CA ILE A 279 5.28 19.38 8.81
C ILE A 279 6.00 20.25 7.79
N PHE A 280 5.51 20.21 6.56
CA PHE A 280 6.06 20.91 5.39
C PHE A 280 5.44 22.31 5.21
N GLU A 281 6.07 23.17 4.40
CA GLU A 281 5.60 24.55 4.14
C GLU A 281 4.14 24.60 3.64
N ASN A 282 3.74 23.61 2.85
CA ASN A 282 2.40 23.50 2.28
C ASN A 282 1.37 22.86 3.25
N GLY A 283 1.73 22.66 4.52
CA GLY A 283 0.89 22.04 5.54
C GLY A 283 0.69 20.53 5.38
N VAL A 284 1.34 19.89 4.40
CA VAL A 284 1.44 18.43 4.36
C VAL A 284 2.22 17.97 5.59
N SER A 285 1.91 16.79 6.10
CA SER A 285 2.55 16.25 7.30
C SER A 285 2.85 14.78 7.17
N GLY A 286 3.83 14.31 7.92
CA GLY A 286 4.13 12.91 8.11
C GLY A 286 4.72 12.63 9.48
N PHE A 287 5.27 11.44 9.61
CA PHE A 287 5.84 10.94 10.84
C PHE A 287 7.02 10.03 10.51
N LEU A 288 8.05 10.07 11.35
CA LEU A 288 9.21 9.18 11.30
C LEU A 288 9.37 8.51 12.66
N GLY A 289 9.46 7.17 12.63
CA GLY A 289 9.60 6.33 13.82
C GLY A 289 10.95 5.64 13.90
N GLU A 290 11.55 5.62 15.09
CA GLU A 290 12.69 4.74 15.40
C GLU A 290 12.15 3.39 15.92
N HIS A 291 12.60 2.28 15.33
CA HIS A 291 11.92 0.98 15.41
C HIS A 291 12.45 0.06 16.52
N SER A 292 13.55 0.42 17.18
CA SER A 292 14.31 -0.51 18.02
C SER A 292 13.50 -1.07 19.19
N MET A 293 12.76 -0.22 19.91
CA MET A 293 12.01 -0.60 21.11
C MET A 293 10.48 -0.66 20.91
N MET A 294 9.99 -0.27 19.73
CA MET A 294 8.57 -0.28 19.39
C MET A 294 8.36 -0.76 17.97
N ASP A 295 7.41 -1.68 17.78
CA ASP A 295 6.92 -2.03 16.45
C ASP A 295 6.08 -0.90 15.85
N GLY A 296 5.69 -1.01 14.57
CA GLY A 296 4.86 0.02 13.93
C GLY A 296 3.44 0.15 14.52
N THR A 297 2.92 -0.84 15.27
CA THR A 297 1.51 -0.78 15.74
C THR A 297 1.23 0.29 16.79
N PRO A 298 2.07 0.54 17.82
CA PRO A 298 1.83 1.64 18.77
C PRO A 298 1.91 3.03 18.14
N THR A 299 2.90 3.27 17.26
CA THR A 299 3.05 4.56 16.56
C THR A 299 1.97 4.76 15.51
N HIS A 300 1.53 3.69 14.84
CA HIS A 300 0.33 3.72 14.00
C HIS A 300 -0.89 4.19 14.80
N ARG A 301 -1.15 3.63 15.98
CA ARG A 301 -2.28 4.06 16.83
C ARG A 301 -2.17 5.54 17.24
N LEU A 302 -0.98 6.03 17.57
CA LEU A 302 -0.75 7.44 17.87
C LEU A 302 -1.09 8.33 16.66
N ASN A 303 -0.55 8.01 15.48
CA ASN A 303 -0.76 8.82 14.29
C ASN A 303 -2.20 8.74 13.80
N ASP A 304 -2.84 7.57 13.85
CA ASP A 304 -4.24 7.39 13.51
C ASP A 304 -5.15 8.20 14.44
N TYR A 305 -4.89 8.20 15.76
CA TYR A 305 -5.57 9.07 16.71
C TYR A 305 -5.39 10.55 16.35
N VAL A 306 -4.15 11.00 16.15
CA VAL A 306 -3.85 12.40 15.81
C VAL A 306 -4.58 12.82 14.54
N CYS A 307 -4.49 12.03 13.47
CA CYS A 307 -5.16 12.34 12.23
C CYS A 307 -6.68 12.30 12.35
N ASP A 308 -7.26 11.33 13.07
CA ASP A 308 -8.71 11.20 13.25
C ASP A 308 -9.30 12.39 14.00
N VAL A 309 -8.70 12.80 15.13
CA VAL A 309 -9.21 13.95 15.89
C VAL A 309 -9.08 15.25 15.10
N LEU A 310 -8.06 15.40 14.26
CA LEU A 310 -7.91 16.56 13.37
C LEU A 310 -8.93 16.53 12.23
N PHE A 311 -9.11 15.38 11.60
CA PHE A 311 -10.08 15.19 10.52
C PHE A 311 -11.51 15.48 10.98
N ASN A 312 -11.86 15.01 12.17
CA ASN A 312 -13.17 15.21 12.78
C ASN A 312 -13.32 16.56 13.53
N ASN A 313 -12.25 17.37 13.59
CA ASN A 313 -12.21 18.62 14.35
C ASN A 313 -12.59 18.47 15.84
N LYS A 314 -12.11 17.40 16.47
CA LYS A 314 -12.37 17.02 17.86
C LYS A 314 -11.18 17.27 18.81
N VAL A 315 -10.13 17.96 18.33
CA VAL A 315 -8.99 18.33 19.19
C VAL A 315 -9.47 19.30 20.27
N ASP A 316 -9.16 18.99 21.53
CA ASP A 316 -9.28 19.96 22.61
C ASP A 316 -8.19 21.02 22.44
N HIS A 317 -8.59 22.20 21.99
CA HIS A 317 -7.66 23.27 21.69
C HIS A 317 -7.12 23.98 22.94
N GLY A 318 -7.70 23.74 24.12
CA GLY A 318 -7.45 24.53 25.32
C GLY A 318 -7.99 25.96 25.18
N SER A 319 -8.30 26.59 26.31
CA SER A 319 -8.87 27.95 26.36
C SER A 319 -7.92 29.00 26.92
N ILE A 320 -6.75 28.59 27.43
CA ILE A 320 -5.80 29.48 28.08
C ILE A 320 -4.87 30.09 27.04
N ASN A 321 -4.62 31.39 27.14
CA ASN A 321 -3.69 32.11 26.28
C ASN A 321 -2.76 32.98 27.12
N ARG A 322 -1.65 32.41 27.59
CA ARG A 322 -0.64 33.10 28.41
C ARG A 322 0.35 33.86 27.54
N SER A 323 0.96 34.88 28.12
CA SER A 323 2.22 35.40 27.61
C SER A 323 3.33 34.40 27.94
N LEU A 324 3.97 33.86 26.90
CA LEU A 324 5.04 32.89 27.02
C LEU A 324 6.37 33.53 26.64
N PRO A 325 7.48 33.17 27.32
CA PRO A 325 8.81 33.57 26.85
C PRO A 325 9.07 32.98 25.45
N PRO A 326 9.97 33.61 24.66
CA PRO A 326 10.36 33.05 23.38
C PRO A 326 11.05 31.68 23.57
N PRO A 327 10.86 30.71 22.65
CA PRO A 327 11.55 29.43 22.66
C PRO A 327 13.07 29.57 22.77
N LYS A 328 13.69 28.71 23.58
CA LYS A 328 15.15 28.73 23.77
C LYS A 328 15.83 27.87 22.70
N GLU A 329 16.64 28.49 21.84
CA GLU A 329 17.53 27.78 20.93
C GLU A 329 18.60 26.99 21.70
N LEU A 330 18.83 25.75 21.30
CA LEU A 330 19.91 24.89 21.78
C LEU A 330 21.14 25.15 20.91
N LYS A 331 21.97 26.11 21.31
CA LYS A 331 23.17 26.53 20.57
C LYS A 331 24.34 25.58 20.87
N PHE A 332 24.62 24.69 19.93
CA PHE A 332 25.74 23.74 20.02
C PHE A 332 27.08 24.43 19.77
N THR A 333 28.08 24.06 20.56
CA THR A 333 29.48 24.40 20.27
C THR A 333 29.98 23.49 19.16
N VAL A 334 30.39 24.09 18.04
CA VAL A 334 30.91 23.37 16.87
C VAL A 334 32.40 23.63 16.76
N THR A 335 33.21 22.66 17.17
CA THR A 335 34.67 22.69 16.96
C THR A 335 34.99 22.30 15.50
N PRO A 336 36.22 22.55 15.01
CA PRO A 336 36.63 22.08 13.68
C PRO A 336 36.44 20.57 13.48
N GLN A 337 36.65 19.76 14.53
CA GLN A 337 36.43 18.32 14.49
C GLN A 337 34.95 17.97 14.33
N VAL A 338 34.06 18.61 15.12
CA VAL A 338 32.61 18.41 15.00
C VAL A 338 32.12 18.86 13.62
N SER A 339 32.63 19.97 13.10
CA SER A 339 32.31 20.43 11.74
C SER A 339 32.69 19.39 10.68
N ALA A 340 33.90 18.82 10.77
CA ALA A 340 34.34 17.79 9.84
C ALA A 340 33.48 16.51 9.94
N SER A 341 33.08 16.10 11.15
CA SER A 341 32.14 14.98 11.33
C SER A 341 30.77 15.27 10.71
N ILE A 342 30.25 16.50 10.81
CA ILE A 342 28.99 16.90 10.17
C ILE A 342 29.11 16.78 8.65
N ASP A 343 30.20 17.30 8.08
CA ASP A 343 30.42 17.26 6.63
C ASP A 343 30.55 15.82 6.12
N GLN A 344 31.26 14.96 6.86
CA GLN A 344 31.37 13.53 6.55
C GLN A 344 30.02 12.81 6.66
N ALA A 345 29.24 13.07 7.71
CA ALA A 345 27.92 12.48 7.90
C ALA A 345 26.96 12.87 6.77
N LYS A 346 26.98 14.13 6.33
CA LYS A 346 26.20 14.61 5.18
C LYS A 346 26.61 13.91 3.88
N GLN A 347 27.91 13.71 3.66
CA GLN A 347 28.40 12.97 2.49
C GLN A 347 27.95 11.51 2.52
N ASN A 348 28.11 10.83 3.66
CA ASN A 348 27.68 9.44 3.85
C ASN A 348 26.17 9.29 3.63
N PHE A 349 25.38 10.21 4.20
CA PHE A 349 23.94 10.23 4.02
C PHE A 349 23.55 10.41 2.55
N LYS A 350 24.16 11.38 1.86
CA LYS A 350 23.89 11.63 0.43
C LYS A 350 24.19 10.39 -0.43
N THR A 351 25.32 9.72 -0.16
CA THR A 351 25.65 8.45 -0.83
C THR A 351 24.59 7.39 -0.53
N LEU A 352 24.25 7.18 0.74
CA LEU A 352 23.26 6.19 1.16
C LEU A 352 21.91 6.39 0.45
N ILE A 353 21.35 7.59 0.47
CA ILE A 353 20.02 7.84 -0.13
C ILE A 353 20.06 7.86 -1.66
N SER A 354 21.21 8.12 -2.28
CA SER A 354 21.36 8.06 -3.75
C SER A 354 21.28 6.63 -4.29
N GLU A 355 21.54 5.64 -3.43
CA GLU A 355 21.37 4.23 -3.75
C GLU A 355 19.90 3.78 -3.68
N GLN A 356 19.00 4.61 -3.13
CA GLN A 356 17.62 4.23 -2.82
C GLN A 356 16.65 4.71 -3.90
N ASP A 357 15.98 3.77 -4.55
CA ASP A 357 14.81 4.06 -5.37
C ASP A 357 13.53 3.83 -4.57
N LEU A 358 12.55 4.71 -4.74
CA LEU A 358 11.23 4.64 -4.11
C LEU A 358 10.16 4.88 -5.17
N ARG A 359 9.18 3.99 -5.23
CA ARG A 359 7.97 4.13 -6.06
C ARG A 359 6.73 3.77 -5.24
N VAL A 360 5.62 4.42 -5.55
CA VAL A 360 4.34 4.17 -4.86
C VAL A 360 3.30 3.67 -5.85
N GLN A 361 2.78 2.46 -5.65
CA GLN A 361 1.59 1.98 -6.36
C GLN A 361 0.34 2.27 -5.53
N GLN A 362 -0.37 3.36 -5.84
CA GLN A 362 -1.69 3.61 -5.26
C GLN A 362 -2.78 2.97 -6.14
N TYR A 363 -3.10 1.72 -5.85
CA TYR A 363 -4.07 0.95 -6.60
C TYR A 363 -5.51 1.29 -6.16
N GLN A 364 -6.27 1.91 -7.08
CA GLN A 364 -7.65 2.39 -6.85
C GLN A 364 -8.73 1.47 -7.44
N GLY A 365 -8.35 0.30 -7.99
CA GLY A 365 -9.32 -0.58 -8.65
C GLY A 365 -10.29 -1.27 -7.68
N TYR A 366 -9.83 -1.54 -6.46
CA TYR A 366 -10.61 -2.08 -5.34
C TYR A 366 -9.77 -2.07 -4.05
N GLY A 367 -10.42 -2.38 -2.92
CA GLY A 367 -9.75 -2.61 -1.63
C GLY A 367 -10.39 -3.73 -0.83
N LYS A 368 -10.30 -3.60 0.50
CA LYS A 368 -10.80 -4.55 1.50
C LYS A 368 -12.26 -4.95 1.26
N ALA A 369 -13.12 -4.03 0.81
CA ALA A 369 -14.53 -4.30 0.55
C ALA A 369 -14.74 -5.40 -0.50
N PHE A 370 -14.01 -5.31 -1.62
CA PHE A 370 -14.04 -6.33 -2.67
C PHE A 370 -13.46 -7.65 -2.20
N ILE A 371 -12.29 -7.61 -1.55
CA ILE A 371 -11.57 -8.84 -1.14
C ILE A 371 -12.41 -9.66 -0.16
N LYS A 372 -13.14 -9.01 0.76
CA LYS A 372 -14.09 -9.67 1.64
C LYS A 372 -15.26 -10.30 0.88
N LYS A 373 -15.79 -9.64 -0.16
CA LYS A 373 -16.84 -10.22 -1.03
C LYS A 373 -16.33 -11.44 -1.80
N ALA A 374 -15.06 -11.45 -2.19
CA ALA A 374 -14.37 -12.62 -2.76
C ALA A 374 -14.12 -13.76 -1.73
N LYS A 375 -14.56 -13.57 -0.46
CA LYS A 375 -14.38 -14.52 0.65
C LYS A 375 -12.91 -14.85 0.90
N CYS A 376 -12.04 -13.85 0.83
CA CYS A 376 -10.62 -13.99 1.08
C CYS A 376 -10.21 -13.14 2.29
N SER A 377 -9.15 -13.56 3.00
CA SER A 377 -8.49 -12.68 3.97
C SER A 377 -7.83 -11.52 3.21
N PRO A 378 -8.09 -10.25 3.56
CA PRO A 378 -7.52 -9.11 2.85
C PRO A 378 -6.00 -9.14 2.78
N ASP A 379 -5.36 -9.45 3.90
CA ASP A 379 -3.91 -9.49 4.03
C ASP A 379 -3.28 -10.60 3.16
N ALA A 380 -3.75 -11.84 3.32
CA ALA A 380 -3.29 -12.99 2.53
C ALA A 380 -3.52 -12.80 1.02
N TYR A 381 -4.63 -12.18 0.63
CA TYR A 381 -4.91 -11.85 -0.76
C TYR A 381 -3.87 -10.87 -1.33
N VAL A 382 -3.53 -9.82 -0.57
CA VAL A 382 -2.52 -8.84 -1.01
C VAL A 382 -1.12 -9.44 -1.01
N GLN A 383 -0.80 -10.34 -0.09
CA GLN A 383 0.43 -11.13 -0.16
C GLN A 383 0.50 -11.96 -1.44
N MET A 384 -0.61 -12.54 -1.90
CA MET A 384 -0.64 -13.25 -3.19
C MET A 384 -0.49 -12.32 -4.40
N ILE A 385 -0.95 -11.06 -4.33
CA ILE A 385 -0.61 -10.04 -5.34
C ILE A 385 0.91 -9.83 -5.39
N ILE A 386 1.56 -9.67 -4.23
CA ILE A 386 3.00 -9.45 -4.13
C ILE A 386 3.77 -10.65 -4.69
N GLN A 387 3.39 -11.88 -4.32
CA GLN A 387 4.03 -13.10 -4.83
C GLN A 387 3.86 -13.25 -6.34
N LEU A 388 2.66 -12.98 -6.88
CA LEU A 388 2.42 -13.04 -8.32
C LEU A 388 3.22 -11.96 -9.06
N ALA A 389 3.25 -10.72 -8.55
CA ALA A 389 4.01 -9.63 -9.16
C ALA A 389 5.50 -9.96 -9.25
N TYR A 390 6.09 -10.46 -8.17
CA TYR A 390 7.50 -10.88 -8.15
C TYR A 390 7.76 -12.04 -9.12
N TYR A 391 6.88 -13.03 -9.14
CA TYR A 391 6.99 -14.17 -10.06
C TYR A 391 6.90 -13.73 -11.54
N LYS A 392 6.00 -12.80 -11.89
CA LYS A 392 5.89 -12.25 -13.25
C LYS A 392 7.13 -11.45 -13.66
N MET A 393 7.76 -10.76 -12.70
CA MET A 393 8.97 -9.98 -12.95
C MET A 393 10.22 -10.85 -13.12
N TYR A 394 10.37 -11.89 -12.29
CA TYR A 394 11.61 -12.67 -12.19
C TYR A 394 11.52 -14.12 -12.67
N GLY A 395 10.32 -14.63 -12.93
CA GLY A 395 10.06 -16.03 -13.28
C GLY A 395 10.28 -17.03 -12.14
N VAL A 396 10.53 -16.56 -10.92
CA VAL A 396 10.83 -17.38 -9.73
C VAL A 396 10.19 -16.80 -8.48
N SER A 397 9.89 -17.68 -7.51
CA SER A 397 9.54 -17.27 -6.14
C SER A 397 10.78 -17.33 -5.27
N ARG A 398 10.93 -16.37 -4.34
CA ARG A 398 12.11 -16.24 -3.49
C ARG A 398 11.73 -15.92 -2.04
N PRO A 399 12.60 -16.23 -1.05
CA PRO A 399 12.30 -16.03 0.36
C PRO A 399 11.66 -14.67 0.64
N THR A 400 10.45 -14.70 1.23
CA THR A 400 9.65 -13.52 1.53
C THR A 400 9.32 -13.48 3.01
N TYR A 401 9.64 -12.37 3.66
CA TYR A 401 9.30 -12.04 5.03
C TYR A 401 8.01 -11.23 5.09
N GLU A 402 7.13 -11.59 6.01
CA GLU A 402 6.04 -10.76 6.49
C GLU A 402 6.06 -10.72 8.03
N SER A 403 5.83 -9.55 8.62
CA SER A 403 5.81 -9.39 10.08
C SER A 403 4.54 -9.98 10.72
N ALA A 404 4.71 -10.86 11.70
CA ALA A 404 3.61 -11.41 12.50
C ALA A 404 3.68 -10.89 13.95
N ALA A 405 2.67 -10.15 14.41
CA ALA A 405 2.68 -9.58 15.75
C ALA A 405 2.48 -10.66 16.84
N THR A 406 3.39 -10.74 17.81
CA THR A 406 3.28 -11.64 18.97
C THR A 406 2.83 -10.92 20.23
N ARG A 407 2.28 -9.71 20.11
CA ARG A 407 1.82 -8.87 21.23
C ARG A 407 0.73 -9.52 22.10
N ARG A 408 0.12 -10.63 21.73
CA ARG A 408 -0.74 -11.41 22.65
C ARG A 408 0.01 -12.03 23.83
N PHE A 409 1.35 -12.03 23.77
CA PHE A 409 2.23 -12.48 24.84
C PHE A 409 2.90 -11.29 25.52
N LYS A 410 3.32 -11.47 26.78
CA LYS A 410 4.11 -10.49 27.53
C LYS A 410 5.35 -10.09 26.75
N LEU A 411 5.58 -8.78 26.60
CA LEU A 411 6.73 -8.23 25.85
C LEU A 411 6.80 -8.73 24.39
N GLY A 412 5.69 -9.21 23.83
CA GLY A 412 5.66 -9.72 22.47
C GLY A 412 6.02 -8.64 21.45
N ARG A 413 6.93 -8.98 20.54
CA ARG A 413 7.35 -8.15 19.40
C ARG A 413 6.81 -8.77 18.11
N THR A 414 7.68 -9.44 17.35
CA THR A 414 7.35 -10.05 16.06
C THR A 414 7.89 -11.46 15.94
N GLU A 415 7.16 -12.29 15.20
CA GLU A 415 7.63 -13.51 14.55
C GLU A 415 7.61 -13.28 13.02
N THR A 416 8.25 -14.16 12.26
CA THR A 416 8.21 -14.14 10.79
C THR A 416 7.07 -15.02 10.27
N CYS A 417 6.25 -14.46 9.38
CA CYS A 417 5.46 -15.22 8.43
C CYS A 417 6.25 -15.39 7.13
N ARG A 418 6.47 -16.64 6.71
CA ARG A 418 7.14 -16.95 5.45
C ARG A 418 6.06 -17.10 4.38
N THR A 419 5.90 -16.09 3.54
CA THR A 419 4.78 -16.03 2.57
C THR A 419 4.90 -17.08 1.46
N VAL A 420 6.13 -17.44 1.07
CA VAL A 420 6.35 -18.47 0.04
C VAL A 420 6.06 -19.85 0.61
N SER A 421 5.12 -20.53 -0.03
CA SER A 421 4.67 -21.90 0.25
C SER A 421 4.55 -22.67 -1.07
N ASP A 422 4.44 -24.00 -0.99
CA ASP A 422 4.15 -24.82 -2.17
C ASP A 422 2.85 -24.36 -2.85
N GLU A 423 1.84 -23.99 -2.06
CA GLU A 423 0.57 -23.49 -2.56
C GLU A 423 0.73 -22.14 -3.27
N SER A 424 1.52 -21.20 -2.74
CA SER A 424 1.74 -19.92 -3.40
C SER A 424 2.53 -20.08 -4.71
N VAL A 425 3.54 -20.96 -4.73
CA VAL A 425 4.31 -21.25 -5.96
C VAL A 425 3.41 -21.89 -7.01
N ALA A 426 2.56 -22.85 -6.63
CA ALA A 426 1.60 -23.46 -7.54
C ALA A 426 0.60 -22.44 -8.11
N PHE A 427 0.10 -21.53 -7.27
CA PHE A 427 -0.74 -20.42 -7.71
C PHE A 427 -0.05 -19.49 -8.70
N CYS A 428 1.18 -19.03 -8.39
CA CYS A 428 1.92 -18.13 -9.28
C CYS A 428 2.20 -18.78 -10.64
N LYS A 429 2.58 -20.07 -10.65
CA LYS A 429 2.77 -20.84 -11.88
C LYS A 429 1.48 -20.93 -12.70
N ALA A 430 0.36 -21.28 -12.06
CA ALA A 430 -0.94 -21.40 -12.72
C ALA A 430 -1.44 -20.09 -13.34
N MET A 431 -1.22 -18.95 -12.66
CA MET A 431 -1.59 -17.64 -13.20
C MET A 431 -0.77 -17.24 -14.44
N CYS A 432 0.41 -17.83 -14.63
CA CYS A 432 1.29 -17.55 -15.77
C CYS A 432 1.27 -18.64 -16.85
N ASP A 433 0.42 -19.67 -16.71
CA ASP A 433 0.28 -20.74 -17.69
C ASP A 433 -1.06 -20.60 -18.46
N PRO A 434 -1.04 -20.32 -19.77
CA PRO A 434 -2.26 -20.15 -20.56
C PRO A 434 -3.10 -21.43 -20.68
N ASN A 435 -2.54 -22.60 -20.32
CA ASN A 435 -3.26 -23.88 -20.37
C ASN A 435 -4.04 -24.17 -19.08
N VAL A 436 -3.82 -23.40 -18.01
CA VAL A 436 -4.51 -23.59 -16.74
C VAL A 436 -5.83 -22.81 -16.77
N SER A 437 -6.93 -23.51 -16.45
CA SER A 437 -8.25 -22.88 -16.46
C SER A 437 -8.40 -21.84 -15.33
N THR A 438 -9.19 -20.79 -15.56
CA THR A 438 -9.49 -19.78 -14.52
C THR A 438 -10.01 -20.41 -13.22
N LYS A 439 -10.81 -21.49 -13.31
CA LYS A 439 -11.32 -22.20 -12.14
C LYS A 439 -10.19 -22.81 -11.32
N GLU A 440 -9.24 -23.46 -11.98
CA GLU A 440 -8.09 -24.05 -11.32
C GLU A 440 -7.19 -22.99 -10.70
N SER A 441 -6.95 -21.86 -11.37
CA SER A 441 -6.22 -20.72 -10.81
C SER A 441 -6.89 -20.14 -9.56
N ILE A 442 -8.24 -20.06 -9.53
CA ILE A 442 -9.00 -19.66 -8.33
C ILE A 442 -8.79 -20.66 -7.20
N ASP A 443 -8.90 -21.96 -7.48
CA ASP A 443 -8.76 -23.02 -6.47
C ASP A 443 -7.35 -23.02 -5.88
N LEU A 444 -6.32 -22.85 -6.70
CA LEU A 444 -4.92 -22.72 -6.27
C LEU A 444 -4.69 -21.42 -5.48
N CYS A 445 -5.25 -20.30 -5.93
CA CYS A 445 -5.18 -19.02 -5.19
C CYS A 445 -5.80 -19.15 -3.79
N ARG A 446 -6.97 -19.79 -3.67
CA ARG A 446 -7.64 -20.05 -2.39
C ARG A 446 -6.80 -20.95 -1.49
N LYS A 447 -6.14 -21.98 -2.03
CA LYS A 447 -5.20 -22.82 -1.27
C LYS A 447 -4.03 -21.99 -0.74
N ALA A 448 -3.43 -21.16 -1.58
CA ALA A 448 -2.32 -20.28 -1.18
C ALA A 448 -2.74 -19.27 -0.09
N ILE A 449 -3.90 -18.64 -0.26
CA ILE A 449 -4.49 -17.74 0.75
C ILE A 449 -4.73 -18.48 2.08
N ASN A 450 -5.26 -19.70 2.04
CA ASN A 450 -5.50 -20.48 3.26
C ASN A 450 -4.20 -20.94 3.93
N ALA A 451 -3.19 -21.33 3.15
CA ALA A 451 -1.87 -21.68 3.66
C ALA A 451 -1.21 -20.48 4.35
N HIS A 452 -1.28 -19.30 3.72
CA HIS A 452 -0.82 -18.04 4.31
C HIS A 452 -1.57 -17.70 5.62
N VAL A 453 -2.91 -17.71 5.60
CA VAL A 453 -3.74 -17.44 6.79
C VAL A 453 -3.39 -18.38 7.94
N LYS A 454 -3.16 -19.67 7.65
CA LYS A 454 -2.71 -20.63 8.64
C LYS A 454 -1.34 -20.26 9.19
N TYR A 455 -0.37 -19.95 8.32
CA TYR A 455 0.99 -19.67 8.76
C TYR A 455 1.08 -18.38 9.59
N ILE A 456 0.47 -17.27 9.14
CA ILE A 456 0.48 -16.01 9.90
C ILE A 456 -0.22 -16.15 11.26
N SER A 457 -1.27 -16.98 11.34
CA SER A 457 -1.93 -17.30 12.61
C SER A 457 -1.02 -18.08 13.55
N ASP A 458 -0.35 -19.13 13.04
CA ASP A 458 0.60 -19.91 13.82
C ASP A 458 1.78 -19.03 14.27
N ALA A 459 2.33 -18.18 13.40
CA ALA A 459 3.40 -17.24 13.71
C ALA A 459 2.99 -16.23 14.80
N SER A 460 1.78 -15.69 14.72
CA SER A 460 1.22 -14.79 15.75
C SER A 460 0.98 -15.49 17.10
N GLU A 461 0.89 -16.82 17.10
CA GLU A 461 0.86 -17.68 18.30
C GLU A 461 2.26 -18.06 18.81
N GLY A 462 3.33 -17.50 18.25
CA GLY A 462 4.70 -17.82 18.60
C GLY A 462 5.15 -19.19 18.08
N LYS A 463 4.45 -19.76 17.08
CA LYS A 463 4.75 -21.06 16.45
C LYS A 463 5.31 -20.91 15.03
N GLY A 464 5.99 -19.78 14.77
CA GLY A 464 6.83 -19.63 13.59
C GLY A 464 8.15 -20.38 13.75
N VAL A 465 8.96 -20.41 12.70
CA VAL A 465 10.25 -21.12 12.71
C VAL A 465 11.41 -20.19 13.03
N ASP A 466 11.34 -18.93 12.56
CA ASP A 466 12.48 -18.03 12.54
C ASP A 466 12.93 -17.60 13.94
N ARG A 467 12.04 -17.13 14.82
CA ARG A 467 12.46 -16.76 16.18
C ARG A 467 12.87 -17.97 17.02
N HIS A 468 12.24 -19.13 16.81
CA HIS A 468 12.63 -20.33 17.53
C HIS A 468 14.04 -20.80 17.14
N LEU A 469 14.32 -20.96 15.84
CA LEU A 469 15.64 -21.34 15.35
C LEU A 469 16.71 -20.30 15.72
N PHE A 470 16.37 -19.01 15.68
CA PHE A 470 17.24 -17.95 16.21
C PHE A 470 17.54 -18.16 17.69
N GLY A 471 16.53 -18.39 18.53
CA GLY A 471 16.71 -18.63 19.97
C GLY A 471 17.58 -19.85 20.27
N LEU A 472 17.40 -20.94 19.52
CA LEU A 472 18.26 -22.13 19.63
C LEU A 472 19.71 -21.80 19.25
N LYS A 473 19.93 -21.02 18.18
CA LYS A 473 21.28 -20.59 17.76
C LYS A 473 21.96 -19.69 18.79
N GLN A 474 21.22 -18.82 19.48
CA GLN A 474 21.76 -17.96 20.55
C GLN A 474 22.25 -18.74 21.79
N LEU A 475 21.87 -20.01 21.93
CA LEU A 475 22.23 -20.87 23.07
C LEU A 475 23.46 -21.74 22.82
N LEU A 476 24.07 -21.63 21.63
CA LEU A 476 25.35 -22.26 21.33
C LEU A 476 26.45 -21.61 22.18
N LYS A 477 27.25 -22.46 22.83
CA LYS A 477 28.43 -22.01 23.55
C LYS A 477 29.61 -21.85 22.58
N PRO A 478 30.61 -21.00 22.90
CA PRO A 478 31.76 -20.76 22.02
C PRO A 478 32.54 -22.02 21.62
N ASP A 479 32.53 -23.06 22.45
CA ASP A 479 33.24 -24.33 22.27
C ASP A 479 32.39 -25.44 21.64
N GLU A 480 31.11 -25.19 21.37
CA GLU A 480 30.21 -26.17 20.76
C GLU A 480 30.25 -26.11 19.23
N PRO A 481 30.27 -27.26 18.54
CA PRO A 481 30.21 -27.27 17.08
C PRO A 481 28.86 -26.71 16.63
N ILE A 482 28.88 -25.89 15.58
CA ILE A 482 27.66 -25.35 14.97
C ILE A 482 26.87 -26.53 14.37
N PRO A 483 25.63 -26.77 14.80
CA PRO A 483 24.78 -27.81 14.24
C PRO A 483 24.60 -27.65 12.72
N GLU A 484 24.60 -28.76 11.99
CA GLU A 484 24.58 -28.79 10.52
C GLU A 484 23.45 -27.96 9.91
N ILE A 485 22.26 -27.95 10.53
CA ILE A 485 21.12 -27.11 10.12
C ILE A 485 21.47 -25.62 10.01
N PHE A 486 22.36 -25.08 10.85
CA PHE A 486 22.73 -23.66 10.83
C PHE A 486 23.89 -23.34 9.88
N SER A 487 24.56 -24.36 9.36
CA SER A 487 25.61 -24.26 8.34
C SER A 487 25.12 -24.69 6.96
N ASP A 488 23.95 -25.33 6.86
CA ASP A 488 23.25 -25.65 5.62
C ASP A 488 23.01 -24.37 4.80
N PRO A 489 23.44 -24.30 3.53
CA PRO A 489 23.16 -23.19 2.63
C PRO A 489 21.66 -22.81 2.59
N ALA A 490 20.75 -23.77 2.71
CA ALA A 490 19.31 -23.51 2.73
C ALA A 490 18.85 -22.65 3.92
N TYR A 491 19.52 -22.74 5.07
CA TYR A 491 19.20 -21.92 6.23
C TYR A 491 19.49 -20.44 6.00
N SER A 492 20.68 -20.15 5.46
CA SER A 492 21.05 -18.78 5.08
C SER A 492 20.21 -18.27 3.93
N TYR A 493 20.00 -19.08 2.88
CA TYR A 493 19.20 -18.68 1.73
C TYR A 493 17.74 -18.40 2.11
N SER A 494 17.10 -19.28 2.88
CA SER A 494 15.69 -19.13 3.27
C SER A 494 15.43 -17.99 4.27
N SER A 495 16.48 -17.35 4.78
CA SER A 495 16.42 -16.13 5.60
C SER A 495 17.06 -14.91 4.92
N HIS A 496 17.42 -15.02 3.63
CA HIS A 496 17.81 -13.90 2.78
C HIS A 496 16.57 -13.32 2.12
N TRP A 497 15.97 -12.30 2.76
CA TRP A 497 14.64 -11.80 2.41
C TRP A 497 14.66 -10.90 1.17
N PHE A 498 14.53 -11.51 -0.02
CA PHE A 498 14.35 -10.78 -1.29
C PHE A 498 13.12 -9.89 -1.31
N LEU A 499 12.11 -10.25 -0.52
CA LEU A 499 10.94 -9.42 -0.24
C LEU A 499 10.78 -9.29 1.27
N SER A 500 10.85 -8.06 1.78
CA SER A 500 10.50 -7.73 3.16
C SER A 500 9.21 -6.93 3.17
N THR A 501 8.17 -7.49 3.76
CA THR A 501 6.80 -6.95 3.69
C THR A 501 6.18 -6.75 5.08
N SER A 502 5.23 -5.82 5.17
CA SER A 502 4.48 -5.52 6.39
C SER A 502 3.24 -4.71 6.06
N GLN A 503 2.19 -4.94 6.84
CA GLN A 503 0.87 -4.35 6.67
C GLN A 503 0.55 -3.39 7.82
N LEU A 504 0.17 -2.15 7.48
CA LEU A 504 -0.43 -1.19 8.41
C LEU A 504 -1.45 -0.31 7.69
N SER A 505 -2.74 -0.61 7.82
CA SER A 505 -3.81 0.15 7.15
C SER A 505 -4.34 1.30 8.00
N SER A 506 -4.39 2.49 7.42
CA SER A 506 -5.17 3.62 7.94
C SER A 506 -5.85 4.37 6.80
N GLU A 507 -7.12 4.74 7.03
CA GLU A 507 -7.85 5.64 6.16
C GLU A 507 -7.37 7.09 6.24
N HIS A 508 -6.43 7.40 7.14
CA HIS A 508 -5.85 8.72 7.32
C HIS A 508 -4.45 8.85 6.71
N PHE A 509 -3.87 7.78 6.18
CA PHE A 509 -2.53 7.78 5.59
C PHE A 509 -2.60 7.69 4.05
N ILE A 510 -1.53 8.15 3.39
CA ILE A 510 -1.30 8.04 1.93
C ILE A 510 0.01 7.35 1.59
N GLY A 511 0.88 7.13 2.58
CA GLY A 511 2.11 6.37 2.43
C GLY A 511 2.57 5.82 3.77
N TYR A 512 3.23 4.67 3.73
CA TYR A 512 3.90 4.01 4.83
C TYR A 512 5.07 3.23 4.23
N GLY A 513 6.25 3.23 4.85
CA GLY A 513 7.38 2.48 4.30
C GLY A 513 8.67 2.51 5.10
N TRP A 514 9.61 1.70 4.64
CA TRP A 514 11.01 1.57 5.07
C TRP A 514 11.84 1.01 3.89
N GLY A 515 13.16 0.84 4.07
CA GLY A 515 14.05 0.31 3.03
C GLY A 515 14.06 -1.21 2.85
N GLU A 516 14.80 -1.69 1.86
CA GLU A 516 15.13 -3.10 1.72
C GLU A 516 16.02 -3.60 2.89
N VAL A 517 15.91 -4.90 3.20
CA VAL A 517 16.71 -5.55 4.27
C VAL A 517 17.93 -6.30 3.75
N VAL A 518 17.98 -6.54 2.44
CA VAL A 518 19.13 -7.09 1.71
C VAL A 518 19.33 -6.29 0.42
N ALA A 519 20.58 -6.13 -0.02
CA ALA A 519 20.93 -5.22 -1.12
C ALA A 519 20.28 -5.58 -2.47
N ASP A 520 19.94 -6.84 -2.68
CA ASP A 520 19.30 -7.40 -3.88
C ASP A 520 17.82 -7.76 -3.66
N GLY A 521 17.18 -7.14 -2.66
CA GLY A 521 15.77 -7.30 -2.34
C GLY A 521 14.97 -6.00 -2.35
N TYR A 522 13.68 -6.13 -2.03
CA TYR A 522 12.73 -5.02 -1.92
C TYR A 522 12.18 -4.90 -0.50
N GLY A 523 12.00 -3.66 -0.04
CA GLY A 523 11.04 -3.31 0.99
C GLY A 523 9.68 -3.01 0.35
N ILE A 524 8.64 -3.78 0.67
CA ILE A 524 7.28 -3.56 0.17
C ILE A 524 6.33 -3.41 1.36
N ALA A 525 6.11 -2.17 1.75
CA ALA A 525 5.09 -1.82 2.73
C ALA A 525 3.73 -1.68 2.04
N TYR A 526 2.66 -2.13 2.68
CA TYR A 526 1.33 -2.01 2.08
C TYR A 526 0.23 -1.63 3.06
N MET A 527 -0.79 -0.97 2.52
CA MET A 527 -2.00 -0.58 3.22
C MET A 527 -3.21 -1.08 2.43
N ILE A 528 -4.15 -1.70 3.14
CA ILE A 528 -5.39 -2.25 2.59
C ILE A 528 -6.55 -1.43 3.16
N ASN A 529 -6.96 -0.41 2.40
CA ASN A 529 -8.07 0.47 2.74
C ASN A 529 -9.38 -0.09 2.19
N GLU A 530 -10.51 0.54 2.50
CA GLU A 530 -11.83 0.02 2.12
C GLU A 530 -11.94 -0.21 0.60
N ASP A 531 -11.54 0.79 -0.18
CA ASP A 531 -11.68 0.83 -1.65
C ASP A 531 -10.35 0.96 -2.41
N SER A 532 -9.21 0.90 -1.72
CA SER A 532 -7.89 1.00 -2.35
C SER A 532 -6.84 0.13 -1.66
N ILE A 533 -5.76 -0.16 -2.39
CA ILE A 533 -4.54 -0.79 -1.87
C ILE A 533 -3.37 0.13 -2.19
N ASN A 534 -2.50 0.38 -1.23
CA ASN A 534 -1.28 1.17 -1.43
C ASN A 534 -0.07 0.27 -1.23
N PHE A 535 0.90 0.33 -2.14
CA PHE A 535 2.20 -0.29 -1.99
C PHE A 535 3.29 0.79 -2.06
N ASN A 536 4.19 0.81 -1.08
CA ASN A 536 5.41 1.59 -1.13
C ASN A 536 6.58 0.64 -1.37
N ILE A 537 7.28 0.82 -2.48
CA ILE A 537 8.27 -0.09 -3.03
C ILE A 537 9.63 0.59 -2.96
N VAL A 538 10.55 -0.02 -2.23
CA VAL A 538 11.91 0.49 -2.03
C VAL A 538 12.92 -0.59 -2.35
N SER A 539 14.01 -0.21 -3.04
CA SER A 539 15.14 -1.11 -3.32
C SER A 539 16.39 -0.31 -3.70
N LYS A 540 17.53 -1.01 -3.77
CA LYS A 540 18.77 -0.49 -4.35
C LYS A 540 18.79 -0.58 -5.87
N HIS A 541 17.93 0.19 -6.52
CA HIS A 541 17.83 0.29 -7.99
C HIS A 541 17.45 -1.01 -8.72
N LEU A 542 16.55 -1.82 -8.15
CA LEU A 542 16.04 -3.05 -8.78
C LEU A 542 14.83 -2.81 -9.71
N ASP A 543 14.78 -1.67 -10.41
CA ASP A 543 13.67 -1.28 -11.30
C ASP A 543 12.29 -1.29 -10.60
N ASN A 544 12.12 -0.42 -9.61
CA ASN A 544 10.86 -0.31 -8.88
C ASN A 544 9.69 0.13 -9.77
N HIS A 545 9.95 0.75 -10.92
CA HIS A 545 8.93 1.09 -11.90
C HIS A 545 8.28 -0.17 -12.50
N ARG A 546 9.08 -1.19 -12.87
CA ARG A 546 8.53 -2.48 -13.32
C ARG A 546 7.83 -3.23 -12.20
N MET A 547 8.38 -3.23 -10.98
CA MET A 547 7.70 -3.85 -9.84
C MET A 547 6.33 -3.19 -9.57
N GLN A 548 6.26 -1.85 -9.63
CA GLN A 548 5.01 -1.07 -9.53
C GLN A 548 3.99 -1.52 -10.58
N PHE A 549 4.41 -1.68 -11.84
CA PHE A 549 3.57 -2.20 -12.91
C PHE A 549 3.05 -3.61 -12.60
N TYR A 550 3.92 -4.55 -12.23
CA TYR A 550 3.51 -5.94 -11.97
C TYR A 550 2.61 -6.07 -10.73
N LEU A 551 2.76 -5.22 -9.71
CA LEU A 551 1.84 -5.18 -8.57
C LEU A 551 0.44 -4.73 -8.99
N LYS A 552 0.34 -3.70 -9.83
CA LYS A 552 -0.95 -3.26 -10.41
C LYS A 552 -1.56 -4.36 -11.27
N ASP A 553 -0.78 -4.93 -12.16
CA ASP A 553 -1.20 -5.95 -13.12
C ASP A 553 -1.68 -7.23 -12.43
N ALA A 554 -0.92 -7.73 -11.44
CA ALA A 554 -1.36 -8.83 -10.59
C ALA A 554 -2.66 -8.49 -9.84
N ALA A 555 -2.80 -7.28 -9.29
CA ALA A 555 -4.02 -6.87 -8.62
C ALA A 555 -5.24 -6.89 -9.57
N ASP A 556 -5.08 -6.41 -10.80
CA ASP A 556 -6.13 -6.43 -11.83
C ASP A 556 -6.49 -7.87 -12.24
N GLU A 557 -5.52 -8.76 -12.43
CA GLU A 557 -5.76 -10.16 -12.77
C GLU A 557 -6.52 -10.90 -11.67
N LEU A 558 -6.12 -10.76 -10.40
CA LEU A 558 -6.87 -11.38 -9.31
C LEU A 558 -8.30 -10.83 -9.23
N ARG A 559 -8.50 -9.54 -9.49
CA ARG A 559 -9.84 -8.93 -9.55
C ARG A 559 -10.70 -9.61 -10.60
N VAL A 560 -10.23 -9.67 -11.84
CA VAL A 560 -10.95 -10.28 -12.97
C VAL A 560 -11.25 -11.76 -12.67
N MET A 561 -10.26 -12.48 -12.16
CA MET A 561 -10.39 -13.89 -11.78
C MET A 561 -11.51 -14.09 -10.74
N PHE A 562 -11.48 -13.39 -9.61
CA PHE A 562 -12.50 -13.54 -8.57
C PHE A 562 -13.86 -12.94 -8.96
N GLN A 563 -13.91 -11.88 -9.76
CA GLN A 563 -15.15 -11.38 -10.34
C GLN A 563 -15.83 -12.42 -11.22
N SER A 564 -15.07 -13.15 -12.05
CA SER A 564 -15.62 -14.23 -12.88
C SER A 564 -16.26 -15.35 -12.03
N GLU A 565 -15.67 -15.69 -10.88
CA GLU A 565 -16.23 -16.64 -9.93
C GLU A 565 -17.52 -16.11 -9.30
N MET A 566 -17.52 -14.84 -8.90
CA MET A 566 -18.67 -14.19 -8.27
C MET A 566 -19.85 -14.07 -9.23
N LEU A 567 -19.61 -13.73 -10.50
CA LEU A 567 -20.66 -13.68 -11.53
C LEU A 567 -21.23 -15.07 -11.80
N LYS A 568 -20.39 -16.12 -11.84
CA LYS A 568 -20.86 -17.51 -11.93
C LYS A 568 -21.70 -17.88 -10.70
N LYS A 569 -21.24 -17.60 -9.48
CA LYS A 569 -21.98 -17.87 -8.24
C LYS A 569 -23.27 -17.06 -8.12
N ALA A 570 -23.31 -15.81 -8.59
CA ALA A 570 -24.52 -15.01 -8.63
C ALA A 570 -25.58 -15.65 -9.54
N LYS A 571 -25.17 -16.22 -10.69
CA LYS A 571 -26.03 -17.04 -11.56
C LYS A 571 -26.52 -18.34 -10.89
N PHE A 572 -25.77 -18.91 -9.92
CA PHE A 572 -26.18 -20.11 -9.18
C PHE A 572 -27.03 -19.79 -7.92
N VAL A 573 -26.79 -18.68 -7.22
CA VAL A 573 -27.59 -18.28 -6.04
C VAL A 573 -28.94 -17.71 -6.45
N SER A 574 -29.05 -17.14 -7.67
CA SER A 574 -30.35 -16.81 -8.27
C SER A 574 -31.17 -18.04 -8.69
N ALA A 575 -30.64 -19.26 -8.59
CA ALA A 575 -31.33 -20.47 -9.01
C ALA A 575 -32.15 -21.15 -7.88
N ASP A 576 -31.89 -20.83 -6.60
CA ASP A 576 -32.54 -21.51 -5.44
C ASP A 576 -33.56 -20.64 -4.68
N ILE A 577 -33.85 -19.43 -5.18
CA ILE A 577 -34.99 -18.62 -4.73
C ILE A 577 -35.67 -18.11 -6.00
N PHE A 578 -36.84 -18.69 -6.31
CA PHE A 578 -37.57 -18.66 -7.58
C PHE A 578 -37.06 -19.67 -8.63
N TYR A 579 -37.68 -20.86 -8.63
CA TYR A 579 -37.75 -21.71 -9.82
C TYR A 579 -38.45 -20.91 -10.93
N ASP A 580 -37.67 -20.41 -11.89
CA ASP A 580 -37.72 -20.79 -13.32
C ASP A 580 -36.90 -19.76 -14.13
N GLN A 581 -35.66 -20.05 -14.51
CA GLN A 581 -35.06 -19.78 -15.84
C GLN A 581 -33.54 -20.15 -15.86
N PRO A 582 -33.01 -20.72 -16.96
CA PRO A 582 -31.62 -21.21 -17.11
C PRO A 582 -30.65 -20.05 -17.51
N PRO A 583 -29.36 -20.28 -17.89
CA PRO A 583 -28.33 -19.23 -17.91
C PRO A 583 -28.65 -18.16 -18.96
N LEU A 584 -28.45 -16.87 -18.68
CA LEU A 584 -28.50 -15.83 -19.72
C LEU A 584 -27.44 -16.20 -20.80
N SER A 585 -27.70 -16.61 -22.05
CA SER A 585 -28.87 -16.55 -22.94
C SER A 585 -29.77 -15.35 -22.64
N ILE A 586 -29.33 -14.17 -23.06
CA ILE A 586 -30.16 -12.97 -23.01
C ILE A 586 -31.51 -13.32 -23.58
N PHE A 587 -32.55 -13.27 -22.72
CA PHE A 587 -33.95 -13.59 -22.99
C PHE A 587 -34.28 -13.60 -24.48
N LEU A 588 -34.06 -14.75 -25.09
CA LEU A 588 -34.82 -15.16 -26.24
C LEU A 588 -35.91 -16.06 -25.68
N PRO A 589 -37.19 -15.89 -26.07
CA PRO A 589 -38.20 -16.90 -25.73
C PRO A 589 -37.63 -18.28 -26.06
N HIS A 590 -37.92 -19.29 -25.24
CA HIS A 590 -37.34 -20.66 -25.19
C HIS A 590 -37.36 -21.49 -26.51
N ASN A 591 -37.50 -20.86 -27.68
CA ASN A 591 -37.60 -21.40 -29.03
C ASN A 591 -36.77 -20.59 -30.07
N MET A 592 -35.64 -19.98 -29.69
CA MET A 592 -34.81 -19.25 -30.66
C MET A 592 -33.51 -19.99 -30.97
N SER A 593 -33.21 -20.15 -32.25
CA SER A 593 -32.15 -21.02 -32.79
C SER A 593 -30.76 -20.35 -32.83
N PHE A 594 -30.48 -19.34 -32.01
CA PHE A 594 -29.25 -18.55 -32.07
C PHE A 594 -28.85 -17.98 -30.69
N THR A 595 -27.60 -17.52 -30.57
CA THR A 595 -27.00 -16.96 -29.35
C THR A 595 -26.41 -15.56 -29.61
N LEU A 596 -26.19 -14.78 -28.55
CA LEU A 596 -25.45 -13.51 -28.61
C LEU A 596 -24.15 -13.65 -27.81
N ARG A 597 -23.03 -13.18 -28.36
CA ARG A 597 -21.73 -13.15 -27.67
C ARG A 597 -20.93 -11.90 -28.02
N GLU A 598 -20.02 -11.49 -27.15
CA GLU A 598 -19.05 -10.45 -27.47
C GLU A 598 -18.07 -10.93 -28.54
N ALA A 599 -17.67 -10.01 -29.41
CA ALA A 599 -16.69 -10.29 -30.44
C ALA A 599 -15.27 -10.25 -29.88
N THR A 600 -14.39 -11.04 -30.48
CA THR A 600 -12.96 -11.12 -30.19
C THR A 600 -12.16 -10.68 -31.39
N VAL A 601 -10.84 -10.54 -31.22
CA VAL A 601 -9.96 -10.14 -32.33
C VAL A 601 -9.97 -11.13 -33.50
N ASP A 602 -10.30 -12.40 -33.25
CA ASP A 602 -10.43 -13.44 -34.28
C ASP A 602 -11.67 -13.23 -35.17
N ASP A 603 -12.65 -12.48 -34.67
CA ASP A 603 -13.87 -12.14 -35.40
C ASP A 603 -13.69 -10.96 -36.36
N LEU A 604 -12.50 -10.33 -36.41
CA LEU A 604 -12.25 -9.12 -37.18
C LEU A 604 -12.69 -9.25 -38.65
N VAL A 605 -12.46 -10.41 -39.27
CA VAL A 605 -12.86 -10.68 -40.65
C VAL A 605 -14.38 -10.73 -40.79
N VAL A 606 -15.06 -11.38 -39.83
CA VAL A 606 -16.53 -11.50 -39.81
C VAL A 606 -17.18 -10.14 -39.61
N ILE A 607 -16.69 -9.35 -38.65
CA ILE A 607 -17.16 -7.99 -38.37
C ILE A 607 -16.98 -7.11 -39.61
N TYR A 608 -15.79 -7.15 -40.22
CA TYR A 608 -15.51 -6.38 -41.41
C TYR A 608 -16.45 -6.73 -42.57
N ASN A 609 -16.74 -8.03 -42.76
CA ASN A 609 -17.67 -8.48 -43.80
C ASN A 609 -19.11 -7.99 -43.54
N PHE A 610 -19.59 -8.03 -42.29
CA PHE A 610 -20.93 -7.50 -42.00
C PHE A 610 -21.04 -5.99 -42.19
N ILE A 611 -19.97 -5.22 -41.95
CA ILE A 611 -19.93 -3.79 -42.26
C ILE A 611 -20.05 -3.57 -43.77
N HIS A 612 -19.39 -4.41 -44.59
CA HIS A 612 -19.56 -4.41 -46.05
C HIS A 612 -20.98 -4.76 -46.48
N ASP A 613 -21.59 -5.80 -45.90
CA ASP A 613 -22.96 -6.19 -46.21
C ASP A 613 -23.97 -5.10 -45.83
N LEU A 614 -23.74 -4.42 -44.71
CA LEU A 614 -24.54 -3.26 -44.29
C LEU A 614 -24.37 -2.09 -45.27
N ALA A 615 -23.15 -1.79 -45.72
CA ALA A 615 -22.90 -0.74 -46.72
C ALA A 615 -23.56 -1.04 -48.07
N HIS A 616 -23.56 -2.29 -48.51
CA HIS A 616 -24.31 -2.74 -49.70
C HIS A 616 -25.82 -2.55 -49.52
N TYR A 617 -26.36 -2.82 -48.33
CA TYR A 617 -27.77 -2.57 -48.01
C TYR A 617 -28.15 -1.08 -48.06
N HIS A 618 -27.18 -0.18 -47.80
CA HIS A 618 -27.34 1.27 -47.85
C HIS A 618 -26.94 1.90 -49.20
N ASP A 619 -27.22 1.20 -50.31
CA ASP A 619 -26.98 1.66 -51.70
C ASP A 619 -25.49 1.87 -52.04
N ASN A 620 -24.65 0.89 -51.67
CA ASN A 620 -23.20 0.87 -51.91
C ASN A 620 -22.47 2.09 -51.32
N ALA A 621 -22.76 2.40 -50.05
CA ALA A 621 -22.01 3.41 -49.33
C ALA A 621 -20.50 3.14 -49.38
N ARG A 622 -19.70 4.18 -49.67
CA ARG A 622 -18.24 4.05 -49.77
C ARG A 622 -17.66 3.74 -48.38
N LEU A 623 -17.04 2.57 -48.24
CA LEU A 623 -16.31 2.19 -47.03
C LEU A 623 -14.84 2.59 -47.15
N GLU A 624 -14.41 3.51 -46.28
CA GLU A 624 -13.01 3.99 -46.21
C GLU A 624 -12.21 3.39 -45.04
N ILE A 625 -12.89 2.71 -44.10
CA ILE A 625 -12.25 2.06 -42.95
C ILE A 625 -11.48 0.79 -43.36
N THR A 626 -10.25 0.65 -42.86
CA THR A 626 -9.40 -0.53 -43.08
C THR A 626 -9.60 -1.57 -41.97
N LYS A 627 -9.22 -2.83 -42.22
CA LYS A 627 -9.28 -3.89 -41.20
C LYS A 627 -8.33 -3.60 -40.04
N GLU A 628 -7.19 -3.00 -40.34
CA GLU A 628 -6.17 -2.61 -39.37
C GLU A 628 -6.70 -1.50 -38.45
N GLN A 629 -7.30 -0.45 -39.02
CA GLN A 629 -7.91 0.60 -38.22
C GLN A 629 -9.06 0.04 -37.36
N LEU A 630 -9.91 -0.80 -37.94
CA LEU A 630 -11.01 -1.44 -37.20
C LEU A 630 -10.49 -2.35 -36.07
N ARG A 631 -9.35 -3.03 -36.26
CA ARG A 631 -8.71 -3.84 -35.21
C ARG A 631 -8.24 -2.96 -34.05
N GLU A 632 -7.56 -1.86 -34.38
CA GLU A 632 -7.05 -0.92 -33.38
C GLU A 632 -8.21 -0.30 -32.60
N ASP A 633 -9.22 0.24 -33.29
CA ASP A 633 -10.36 0.89 -32.67
C ASP A 633 -11.16 -0.05 -31.74
N LEU A 634 -11.39 -1.30 -32.15
CA LEU A 634 -12.24 -2.23 -31.40
C LEU A 634 -11.51 -3.02 -30.32
N PHE A 635 -10.27 -3.44 -30.55
CA PHE A 635 -9.59 -4.42 -29.71
C PHE A 635 -8.30 -3.93 -29.05
N THR A 636 -7.73 -2.82 -29.53
CA THR A 636 -6.58 -2.17 -28.88
C THR A 636 -7.05 -1.00 -28.02
N ASP A 637 -7.73 -0.03 -28.64
CA ASP A 637 -8.11 1.23 -28.00
C ASP A 637 -9.48 1.13 -27.31
N ASN A 638 -10.26 0.08 -27.61
CA ASN A 638 -11.61 -0.16 -27.07
C ASN A 638 -12.53 1.06 -27.24
N LEU A 639 -12.47 1.72 -28.40
CA LEU A 639 -13.30 2.88 -28.74
C LEU A 639 -14.77 2.50 -28.92
N ALA A 640 -15.02 1.30 -29.41
CA ALA A 640 -16.34 0.71 -29.54
C ALA A 640 -16.33 -0.80 -29.27
N HIS A 641 -17.50 -1.36 -29.02
CA HIS A 641 -17.71 -2.76 -28.65
C HIS A 641 -18.62 -3.43 -29.68
N VAL A 642 -18.33 -4.70 -29.99
CA VAL A 642 -19.10 -5.49 -30.95
C VAL A 642 -19.69 -6.74 -30.31
N VAL A 643 -20.94 -7.03 -30.65
CA VAL A 643 -21.65 -8.24 -30.26
C VAL A 643 -22.08 -8.96 -31.52
N LEU A 644 -21.84 -10.26 -31.58
CA LEU A 644 -22.26 -11.13 -32.66
C LEU A 644 -23.49 -11.94 -32.25
N ALA A 645 -24.41 -12.10 -33.21
CA ALA A 645 -25.47 -13.10 -33.16
C ALA A 645 -25.02 -14.32 -33.96
N GLU A 646 -25.07 -15.51 -33.38
CA GLU A 646 -24.59 -16.74 -34.01
C GLU A 646 -25.62 -17.87 -33.91
N ASP A 647 -25.86 -18.56 -35.01
CA ASP A 647 -26.55 -19.86 -35.02
C ASP A 647 -25.59 -21.00 -35.37
N GLU A 648 -26.13 -22.19 -35.63
CA GLU A 648 -25.34 -23.38 -35.97
C GLU A 648 -24.47 -23.21 -37.23
N ASP A 649 -24.83 -22.29 -38.12
CA ASP A 649 -24.10 -22.01 -39.37
C ASP A 649 -23.03 -20.91 -39.20
N GLY A 650 -22.93 -20.30 -38.02
CA GLY A 650 -21.99 -19.23 -37.69
C GLY A 650 -22.67 -17.88 -37.44
N ALA A 651 -21.93 -16.79 -37.62
CA ALA A 651 -22.45 -15.46 -37.35
C ALA A 651 -23.53 -15.07 -38.37
N ILE A 652 -24.66 -14.57 -37.86
CA ILE A 652 -25.85 -14.19 -38.62
C ILE A 652 -26.25 -12.71 -38.43
N GLY A 653 -25.55 -11.99 -37.58
CA GLY A 653 -25.74 -10.57 -37.36
C GLY A 653 -24.74 -10.00 -36.36
N PHE A 654 -24.68 -8.68 -36.28
CA PHE A 654 -23.86 -7.99 -35.30
C PHE A 654 -24.50 -6.68 -34.85
N CYS A 655 -24.01 -6.16 -33.73
CA CYS A 655 -24.14 -4.75 -33.44
C CYS A 655 -22.83 -4.16 -32.93
N LEU A 656 -22.61 -2.88 -33.24
CA LEU A 656 -21.50 -2.08 -32.77
C LEU A 656 -22.03 -0.91 -31.96
N TRP A 657 -21.49 -0.71 -30.76
CA TRP A 657 -21.94 0.34 -29.84
C TRP A 657 -20.76 0.94 -29.06
N HIS A 658 -20.92 2.17 -28.57
CA HIS A 658 -19.93 2.85 -27.74
C HIS A 658 -20.59 3.77 -26.70
N TYR A 659 -19.80 4.29 -25.77
CA TYR A 659 -20.30 5.32 -24.85
C TYR A 659 -20.29 6.69 -25.50
N ALA A 660 -21.33 7.47 -25.18
CA ALA A 660 -21.42 8.90 -25.43
C ALA A 660 -21.67 9.63 -24.10
N TYR A 661 -21.53 10.95 -24.12
CA TYR A 661 -21.78 11.77 -22.93
C TYR A 661 -22.70 12.94 -23.26
N SER A 662 -23.76 13.06 -22.48
CA SER A 662 -24.66 14.19 -22.49
C SER A 662 -24.35 15.09 -21.30
N THR A 663 -24.05 16.36 -21.55
CA THR A 663 -23.87 17.36 -20.47
C THR A 663 -25.12 17.54 -19.60
N TRP A 664 -26.28 17.08 -20.05
CA TRP A 664 -27.57 17.20 -19.36
C TRP A 664 -27.93 15.97 -18.54
N THR A 665 -27.47 14.79 -18.94
CA THR A 665 -27.95 13.50 -18.38
C THR A 665 -26.84 12.51 -18.06
N GLY A 666 -25.58 12.88 -18.32
CA GLY A 666 -24.42 12.05 -18.05
C GLY A 666 -24.19 10.99 -19.14
N ARG A 667 -23.81 9.79 -18.72
CA ARG A 667 -23.42 8.69 -19.60
C ARG A 667 -24.60 8.22 -20.48
N VAL A 668 -24.36 8.05 -21.77
CA VAL A 668 -25.31 7.54 -22.77
C VAL A 668 -24.65 6.37 -23.49
N LEU A 669 -25.44 5.36 -23.90
CA LEU A 669 -24.98 4.32 -24.80
C LEU A 669 -25.42 4.66 -26.22
N HIS A 670 -24.49 4.79 -27.15
CA HIS A 670 -24.78 4.98 -28.56
C HIS A 670 -24.64 3.65 -29.31
N LEU A 671 -25.72 3.20 -29.95
CA LEU A 671 -25.71 2.05 -30.85
C LEU A 671 -25.49 2.61 -32.28
N GLU A 672 -24.30 2.36 -32.82
CA GLU A 672 -23.87 2.88 -34.12
C GLU A 672 -24.49 2.04 -35.25
N ASP A 673 -24.19 0.73 -35.24
CA ASP A 673 -24.64 -0.19 -36.29
C ASP A 673 -25.35 -1.41 -35.71
N LEU A 674 -26.39 -1.86 -36.42
CA LEU A 674 -27.05 -3.13 -36.19
C LEU A 674 -27.39 -3.75 -37.54
N PHE A 675 -26.88 -4.96 -37.76
CA PHE A 675 -27.16 -5.72 -38.97
C PHE A 675 -27.56 -7.15 -38.64
N VAL A 676 -28.55 -7.65 -39.38
CA VAL A 676 -28.95 -9.06 -39.37
C VAL A 676 -29.04 -9.51 -40.83
N ALA A 677 -28.40 -10.63 -41.14
CA ALA A 677 -28.37 -11.19 -42.48
C ALA A 677 -29.81 -11.37 -43.03
N PRO A 678 -30.10 -10.94 -44.29
CA PRO A 678 -31.47 -10.86 -44.81
C PRO A 678 -32.32 -12.12 -44.61
N GLU A 679 -31.74 -13.29 -44.85
CA GLU A 679 -32.34 -14.61 -44.74
C GLU A 679 -32.57 -15.08 -43.30
N LYS A 680 -31.94 -14.42 -42.32
CA LYS A 680 -32.09 -14.69 -40.89
C LYS A 680 -33.00 -13.64 -40.20
N ARG A 681 -33.52 -12.64 -40.94
CA ARG A 681 -34.48 -11.63 -40.42
C ARG A 681 -35.85 -12.25 -40.08
N GLY A 682 -36.59 -11.60 -39.20
CA GLY A 682 -37.90 -12.09 -38.71
C GLY A 682 -37.81 -13.20 -37.65
N LYS A 683 -36.60 -13.71 -37.36
CA LYS A 683 -36.35 -14.73 -36.32
C LYS A 683 -36.10 -14.15 -34.91
N GLY A 684 -36.34 -12.86 -34.70
CA GLY A 684 -36.17 -12.21 -33.39
C GLY A 684 -34.75 -11.72 -33.05
N VAL A 685 -33.75 -11.90 -33.94
CA VAL A 685 -32.35 -11.48 -33.73
C VAL A 685 -32.21 -9.99 -33.41
N GLY A 686 -32.86 -9.11 -34.17
CA GLY A 686 -32.81 -7.66 -33.88
C GLY A 686 -33.36 -7.31 -32.50
N LYS A 687 -34.44 -7.98 -32.07
CA LYS A 687 -35.04 -7.76 -30.74
C LYS A 687 -34.12 -8.25 -29.62
N ALA A 688 -33.43 -9.38 -29.85
CA ALA A 688 -32.41 -9.91 -28.97
C ALA A 688 -31.30 -8.90 -28.69
N ILE A 689 -30.77 -8.33 -29.77
CA ILE A 689 -29.67 -7.37 -29.74
C ILE A 689 -30.10 -6.11 -28.97
N PHE A 690 -31.27 -5.54 -29.25
CA PHE A 690 -31.77 -4.40 -28.47
C PHE A 690 -31.99 -4.73 -26.99
N GLY A 691 -32.43 -5.96 -26.68
CA GLY A 691 -32.51 -6.45 -25.30
C GLY A 691 -31.14 -6.48 -24.62
N TYR A 692 -30.10 -6.96 -25.31
CA TYR A 692 -28.72 -6.94 -24.82
C TYR A 692 -28.23 -5.51 -24.58
N ILE A 693 -28.40 -4.63 -25.56
CA ILE A 693 -27.97 -3.23 -25.47
C ILE A 693 -28.70 -2.50 -24.33
N GLY A 694 -30.01 -2.75 -24.16
CA GLY A 694 -30.77 -2.20 -23.05
C GLY A 694 -30.28 -2.70 -21.69
N HIS A 695 -29.86 -3.97 -21.60
CA HIS A 695 -29.26 -4.53 -20.40
C HIS A 695 -27.93 -3.85 -20.05
N ILE A 696 -27.01 -3.74 -21.02
CA ILE A 696 -25.71 -3.06 -20.82
C ILE A 696 -25.91 -1.60 -20.41
N ALA A 697 -26.82 -0.89 -21.08
CA ALA A 697 -27.12 0.50 -20.73
C ALA A 697 -27.63 0.63 -19.29
N LYS A 698 -28.47 -0.29 -18.81
CA LYS A 698 -28.96 -0.27 -17.43
C LYS A 698 -27.86 -0.62 -16.42
N ASP A 699 -27.09 -1.67 -16.68
CA ASP A 699 -26.05 -2.14 -15.77
C ASP A 699 -24.93 -1.08 -15.59
N HIS A 700 -24.59 -0.38 -16.67
CA HIS A 700 -23.54 0.65 -16.64
C HIS A 700 -24.06 2.05 -16.34
N ASN A 701 -25.30 2.14 -15.82
CA ASN A 701 -25.98 3.36 -15.40
C ASN A 701 -26.02 4.46 -16.49
N CYS A 702 -26.25 4.05 -17.74
CA CYS A 702 -26.50 4.98 -18.83
C CYS A 702 -27.91 5.57 -18.71
N ALA A 703 -28.02 6.88 -18.89
CA ALA A 703 -29.29 7.58 -18.84
C ALA A 703 -30.26 7.13 -19.94
N ARG A 704 -29.72 6.75 -21.11
CA ARG A 704 -30.50 6.23 -22.25
C ARG A 704 -29.61 5.51 -23.26
N VAL A 705 -30.29 4.84 -24.21
CA VAL A 705 -29.72 4.31 -25.46
C VAL A 705 -30.14 5.23 -26.60
N GLU A 706 -29.21 5.61 -27.46
CA GLU A 706 -29.45 6.42 -28.66
C GLU A 706 -28.89 5.73 -29.90
N PHE A 707 -29.55 5.91 -31.04
CA PHE A 707 -29.11 5.42 -32.35
C PHE A 707 -29.78 6.23 -33.46
N GLN A 708 -29.29 6.10 -34.68
CA GLN A 708 -29.79 6.82 -35.84
C GLN A 708 -30.40 5.88 -36.87
N VAL A 709 -31.43 6.35 -37.57
CA VAL A 709 -32.08 5.62 -38.65
C VAL A 709 -32.34 6.58 -39.81
N VAL A 710 -32.08 6.10 -41.03
CA VAL A 710 -32.40 6.83 -42.27
C VAL A 710 -33.90 6.80 -42.53
N ASP A 711 -34.45 7.92 -42.99
CA ASP A 711 -35.89 8.17 -43.18
C ASP A 711 -36.57 7.19 -44.16
N TRP A 712 -35.84 6.72 -45.16
CA TRP A 712 -36.34 5.75 -46.14
C TRP A 712 -36.49 4.33 -45.59
N ASN A 713 -35.84 3.98 -44.46
CA ASN A 713 -35.86 2.62 -43.90
C ASN A 713 -37.12 2.39 -43.04
N THR A 714 -38.28 2.53 -43.70
CA THR A 714 -39.62 2.44 -43.11
C THR A 714 -39.88 1.13 -42.37
N LYS A 715 -39.26 0.02 -42.81
CA LYS A 715 -39.36 -1.28 -42.11
C LYS A 715 -38.65 -1.27 -40.75
N SER A 716 -37.45 -0.69 -40.67
CA SER A 716 -36.69 -0.61 -39.41
C SER A 716 -37.29 0.44 -38.48
N ILE A 717 -37.75 1.57 -39.00
CA ILE A 717 -38.47 2.59 -38.22
C ILE A 717 -39.69 1.98 -37.52
N LYS A 718 -40.54 1.24 -38.26
CA LYS A 718 -41.69 0.53 -37.66
C LYS A 718 -41.27 -0.46 -36.58
N PHE A 719 -40.20 -1.22 -36.82
CA PHE A 719 -39.67 -2.13 -35.79
C PHE A 719 -39.20 -1.37 -34.54
N TYR A 720 -38.49 -0.25 -34.69
CA TYR A 720 -38.01 0.54 -33.55
C TYR A 720 -39.15 1.16 -32.75
N GLU A 721 -40.15 1.75 -33.40
CA GLU A 721 -41.28 2.39 -32.73
C GLU A 721 -42.26 1.38 -32.13
N GLU A 722 -42.69 0.39 -32.91
CA GLU A 722 -43.78 -0.52 -32.53
C GLU A 722 -43.30 -1.72 -31.71
N VAL A 723 -42.05 -2.17 -31.88
CA VAL A 723 -41.53 -3.40 -31.22
C VAL A 723 -40.54 -3.10 -30.10
N ILE A 724 -39.65 -2.13 -30.29
CA ILE A 724 -38.65 -1.75 -29.27
C ILE A 724 -39.17 -0.63 -28.34
N GLY A 725 -40.12 0.19 -28.82
CA GLY A 725 -40.64 1.33 -28.08
C GLY A 725 -39.75 2.58 -28.14
N ALA A 726 -38.87 2.67 -29.14
CA ALA A 726 -38.07 3.85 -29.41
C ALA A 726 -38.95 5.01 -29.90
N LYS A 727 -38.52 6.25 -29.68
CA LYS A 727 -39.22 7.46 -30.13
C LYS A 727 -38.31 8.28 -31.03
N LEU A 728 -38.82 8.72 -32.18
CA LEU A 728 -38.13 9.69 -33.02
C LEU A 728 -38.16 11.07 -32.34
N HIS A 729 -36.99 11.59 -31.97
CA HIS A 729 -36.83 12.93 -31.41
C HIS A 729 -36.28 13.87 -32.48
N GLY A 730 -37.15 14.72 -33.05
CA GLY A 730 -36.88 15.49 -34.28
C GLY A 730 -36.38 16.92 -34.11
N GLU A 731 -36.00 17.36 -32.89
CA GLU A 731 -35.64 18.77 -32.65
C GLU A 731 -34.19 19.12 -33.01
N TRP A 732 -33.29 18.12 -33.11
CA TRP A 732 -31.86 18.32 -33.36
C TRP A 732 -31.43 17.69 -34.69
N LYS A 733 -30.71 18.45 -35.52
CA LYS A 733 -30.17 17.97 -36.79
C LYS A 733 -28.73 17.51 -36.61
N LYS A 734 -28.39 16.33 -37.14
CA LYS A 734 -26.98 15.90 -37.27
C LYS A 734 -26.30 16.80 -38.30
N MET A 735 -25.28 17.52 -37.87
CA MET A 735 -24.40 18.30 -38.74
C MET A 735 -23.05 17.59 -38.82
N ARG A 736 -22.49 17.45 -40.01
CA ARG A 736 -21.19 16.80 -40.23
C ARG A 736 -20.22 17.78 -40.90
N ILE A 737 -18.99 17.78 -40.44
CA ILE A 737 -17.86 18.44 -41.08
C ILE A 737 -16.82 17.36 -41.34
N GLU A 738 -16.45 17.17 -42.60
CA GLU A 738 -15.52 16.12 -43.05
C GLU A 738 -14.55 16.71 -44.09
N GLY A 739 -13.55 15.94 -44.51
CA GLY A 739 -12.65 16.32 -45.61
C GLY A 739 -11.93 17.67 -45.47
N GLU A 740 -12.02 18.48 -46.53
CA GLU A 740 -11.32 19.78 -46.63
C GLU A 740 -11.85 20.81 -45.63
N GLU A 741 -13.13 20.77 -45.30
CA GLU A 741 -13.75 21.66 -44.30
C GLU A 741 -13.21 21.36 -42.90
N LEU A 742 -13.02 20.08 -42.55
CA LEU A 742 -12.36 19.69 -41.30
C LEU A 742 -10.91 20.15 -41.28
N SER A 743 -10.21 19.98 -42.42
CA SER A 743 -8.84 20.47 -42.60
C SER A 743 -8.76 22.00 -42.52
N SER A 744 -9.79 22.70 -42.98
CA SER A 744 -9.93 24.17 -42.86
C SER A 744 -10.05 24.60 -41.40
N LEU A 745 -10.85 23.90 -40.59
CA LEU A 745 -10.93 24.16 -39.14
C LEU A 745 -9.59 23.92 -38.43
N TYR A 746 -8.86 22.86 -38.80
CA TYR A 746 -7.52 22.62 -38.25
C TYR A 746 -6.53 23.72 -38.65
N ARG A 747 -6.57 24.18 -39.90
CA ARG A 747 -5.76 25.32 -40.37
C ARG A 747 -6.12 26.60 -39.62
N PHE A 748 -7.41 26.85 -39.37
CA PHE A 748 -7.90 27.99 -38.58
C PHE A 748 -7.43 27.93 -37.12
N TRP A 749 -7.48 26.75 -36.48
CA TRP A 749 -6.91 26.57 -35.15
C TRP A 749 -5.41 26.88 -35.13
N LYS A 750 -4.64 26.32 -36.07
CA LYS A 750 -3.20 26.59 -36.16
C LYS A 750 -2.86 28.06 -36.38
N SER A 751 -3.64 28.78 -37.18
CA SER A 751 -3.41 30.22 -37.41
C SER A 751 -3.73 31.07 -36.18
N THR A 752 -4.72 30.68 -35.37
CA THR A 752 -5.11 31.38 -34.13
C THR A 752 -4.33 30.96 -32.87
N SER A 753 -3.67 29.80 -32.88
CA SER A 753 -2.83 29.29 -31.77
C SER A 753 -1.52 30.06 -31.56
N SER A 754 -1.06 30.82 -32.58
CA SER A 754 0.17 31.61 -32.51
C SER A 754 0.09 32.81 -31.54
N THR A 755 -1.11 33.18 -31.09
CA THR A 755 -1.37 34.30 -30.16
C THR A 755 -1.60 33.88 -28.71
N LEU A 756 -1.69 32.57 -28.41
CA LEU A 756 -1.90 32.05 -27.04
C LEU A 756 -0.63 31.59 -26.33
N VAL A 757 0.54 31.65 -26.99
CA VAL A 757 1.83 31.18 -26.44
C VAL A 757 2.81 32.34 -26.13
N ASN A 758 2.50 33.59 -26.46
CA ASN A 758 3.32 34.74 -26.06
C ASN A 758 2.46 35.91 -25.56
N GLY A 759 2.40 36.07 -24.23
CA GLY A 759 1.65 37.14 -23.57
C GLY A 759 1.92 37.21 -22.08
N SER A 760 3.14 37.62 -21.74
CA SER A 760 3.57 38.33 -20.53
C SER A 760 2.48 38.79 -19.55
N THR A 761 2.70 38.51 -18.27
CA THR A 761 2.10 39.18 -17.12
C THR A 761 2.23 40.71 -17.22
N PRO A 762 1.16 41.48 -16.91
CA PRO A 762 1.36 42.79 -16.30
C PRO A 762 0.52 43.01 -15.04
N SER A 763 1.25 43.36 -13.97
CA SER A 763 0.96 44.26 -12.85
C SER A 763 -0.48 44.62 -12.44
N ILE A 764 -0.73 44.44 -11.14
CA ILE A 764 -1.69 45.18 -10.31
C ILE A 764 -1.40 46.69 -10.38
N GLY A 765 -2.44 47.54 -10.52
CA GLY A 765 -2.29 48.99 -10.27
C GLY A 765 -3.45 49.92 -10.66
N ASN A 766 -4.36 50.12 -9.70
CA ASN A 766 -5.07 51.37 -9.32
C ASN A 766 -6.04 52.15 -10.24
N LYS A 767 -7.23 52.40 -9.62
CA LYS A 767 -8.14 53.57 -9.67
C LYS A 767 -8.87 53.82 -11.01
N GLU A 768 -10.16 54.16 -11.06
CA GLU A 768 -11.07 54.82 -10.11
C GLU A 768 -12.37 54.05 -9.83
#